data_AF-A0AB37HEL9-F1
#
_entry.id   AF-A0AB37HEL9-F1
#
_cell.length_a   1.000
_cell.length_b   1.000
_cell.length_c   1.000
_cell.angle_alpha   90.00
_cell.angle_beta   90.00
_cell.angle_gamma   90.00
#
_symmetry.space_group_name_H-M   'P 1'
#
loop_
_entity.id
_entity.type
_entity.pdbx_description
1 polymer ?
#
loop_
_entity_poly.entity_id
_entity_poly.type
_entity_poly.pdbx_seq_one_letter_code
_entity_poly.pdbx_strand_id
1 'polypeptide(L)'
;MDAVYIPTVTPVTPTADPVETTDIQGQPQTGTPVFKGGDPAVPIDETVAPKLIDPATDAKVDTLTVPGEGTYKANPDGTVTFTPEPQFVGTATPVKVERVDKNGTPAQTTYTPNVTAVTPTVTPAESEGTQSQPQTGTPTFEGGNPLVPIDETVAPKLIDPNTGDKVDTLTVPGEGTYKANPDGTVTFTPEPKFVGKATPVKVERVDTNGTPAQTTYTPNVTPVKPVGTPAESEGPQGQPQSGTPTFEGGNPDVPIDENVAPKLVDPTTGNEVDKVTVPGEGTYTVDPNGKVTFTPEPQFKGDAKGVDVKRVDKNGTPVTAKYTPKVNAVTPTANPAETTGVQGKTQTGTPTFEGGDPLVPIDETVAPKLIDPATGAKVDTLKVPNEGTYVANPDGTVTFTPEPQFVGKATPVKVERVDTNGTPVQTTYTPKVTAVTPVGTPAESEGPQGQPQSGTPTFEGGDPAVPIDENVAPKLVDPKTGNEVDKVTVPGEGTYTVDPNGKVTFTPEPQFKGNAKGGDVKRVDKNGTTVTAKYTPKVNAVTPVGTPTESEGPQGQSQTDTPVFKGGDPAVPIDENVAPKLIDPATGAKVDTLKVPNEGTYTANADGTVTFTPEPQFVGKATPVKVERVDTNGTPAQTTYTPNVTAVTPVGTPATSEGPQGQPQKGTPTFKGGDPLVPIDDKVAPKLLDPKTGNEVDKVTVPGEGTYTVDPNGKVTFTPEPQFKGDAKGVEVKRVDKNGTTVTAKYSPKVNAVTPVGTPVTSEGPQGQPQKGTPTFKGGDPLVTIDDKVAPKLVDPKTGNEVDKVTVPGEGTYTVDPNGKVTFTPDPKFTGEGKGVEVKRVDKNGTPVTAKYTPSVTPVTPVGTPVTSTGVQGQPQEGTPTFKGGDPLVPIDSTIAPKLVDPNTGEEVNKVVIPGEGTYTIDPNGEVTFTPDPKFTGEGKGILVKRVDKNGTTVTAKFIPNVTAVTPKGTPATSEGPQGEVQNGTPTFESGDPLVPIDNTIAPKLVDPNTGEEVDKVVVPGEGTYTIDPNGEVTFTPDPKFTGEGKGVLVKRVDKNGTAATAKYTPTVIAKKETPEPAKPTPKDPVEPKHGKTEPTDNVKTSDEVKETTVANEQQSKKTQPAADKVEPKQHKDVSDNKSKAKALPNTGTEENNTNTTLFGSLLALFGLAAFSRRKKEDKE
;
A
#
# COMPACT_ATOMS: atom_id res chain seq x y z
N MET A 1 101.44 152.59 59.65
CA MET A 1 102.52 151.61 59.44
C MET A 1 101.82 150.31 59.13
N ASP A 2 101.84 149.93 57.86
CA ASP A 2 100.70 149.23 57.29
C ASP A 2 101.12 147.83 56.86
N ALA A 3 100.24 146.86 57.10
CA ALA A 3 100.39 145.48 56.65
C ALA A 3 99.02 145.00 56.18
N VAL A 4 98.96 144.43 54.98
CA VAL A 4 97.73 143.91 54.36
C VAL A 4 97.88 142.40 54.24
N TYR A 5 96.82 141.67 54.61
CA TYR A 5 96.73 140.22 54.46
C TYR A 5 95.69 139.88 53.38
N ILE A 6 96.02 138.92 52.51
CA ILE A 6 95.13 138.41 51.46
C ILE A 6 95.13 136.88 51.56
N PRO A 7 93.99 136.22 51.86
CA PRO A 7 93.89 134.77 51.84
C PRO A 7 93.70 134.24 50.41
N THR A 8 94.32 133.10 50.10
CA THR A 8 94.03 132.29 48.91
C THR A 8 93.21 131.07 49.30
N VAL A 9 92.13 130.79 48.56
CA VAL A 9 91.32 129.57 48.70
C VAL A 9 91.62 128.63 47.54
N THR A 10 91.95 127.38 47.83
CA THR A 10 92.08 126.32 46.82
C THR A 10 90.74 125.62 46.67
N PRO A 11 90.14 125.55 45.47
CA PRO A 11 88.92 124.78 45.27
C PRO A 11 89.22 123.27 45.36
N VAL A 12 88.34 122.54 46.03
CA VAL A 12 88.27 121.07 46.00
C VAL A 12 87.18 120.65 45.02
N THR A 13 87.26 119.42 44.48
CA THR A 13 86.30 118.95 43.46
C THR A 13 85.97 117.48 43.72
N PRO A 14 84.68 117.10 43.82
CA PRO A 14 84.28 115.71 43.98
C PRO A 14 84.58 114.88 42.73
N THR A 15 84.74 113.58 42.91
CA THR A 15 85.07 112.61 41.86
C THR A 15 84.03 111.49 41.84
N ALA A 16 83.95 110.74 40.74
CA ALA A 16 83.04 109.61 40.61
C ALA A 16 83.61 108.56 39.66
N ASP A 17 83.30 107.28 39.92
CA ASP A 17 83.76 106.13 39.14
C ASP A 17 82.63 105.60 38.26
N PRO A 18 82.90 105.15 37.02
CA PRO A 18 81.88 104.56 36.15
C PRO A 18 81.47 103.16 36.63
N VAL A 19 80.26 102.75 36.25
CA VAL A 19 79.73 101.43 36.58
C VAL A 19 79.15 100.77 35.32
N GLU A 20 79.37 99.46 35.19
CA GLU A 20 78.85 98.66 34.09
C GLU A 20 78.07 97.45 34.65
N THR A 21 77.08 96.98 33.90
CA THR A 21 76.34 95.74 34.22
C THR A 21 76.22 94.85 32.97
N THR A 22 75.80 93.60 33.16
CA THR A 22 75.53 92.67 32.05
C THR A 22 74.41 91.72 32.47
N ASP A 23 73.41 91.56 31.61
CA ASP A 23 72.29 90.61 31.80
C ASP A 23 71.78 90.10 30.44
N ILE A 24 70.67 89.35 30.42
CA ILE A 24 70.05 88.80 29.21
C ILE A 24 68.99 89.73 28.60
N GLN A 25 68.74 89.52 27.31
CA GLN A 25 67.73 90.21 26.50
C GLN A 25 66.34 90.24 27.16
N GLY A 26 65.74 91.44 27.21
CA GLY A 26 64.42 91.70 27.80
C GLY A 26 64.40 91.84 29.34
N GLN A 27 65.50 91.57 30.06
CA GLN A 27 65.52 91.64 31.54
C GLN A 27 66.10 92.98 32.04
N PRO A 28 65.50 93.59 33.09
CA PRO A 28 65.96 94.87 33.64
C PRO A 28 67.17 94.69 34.58
N GLN A 29 68.28 95.34 34.24
CA GLN A 29 69.53 95.34 35.02
C GLN A 29 69.69 96.64 35.82
N THR A 30 70.45 96.62 36.92
CA THR A 30 70.63 97.80 37.80
C THR A 30 72.06 97.92 38.30
N GLY A 31 72.67 99.10 38.13
CA GLY A 31 74.01 99.44 38.62
C GLY A 31 73.97 100.55 39.67
N THR A 32 75.07 100.70 40.43
CA THR A 32 75.22 101.73 41.48
C THR A 32 76.46 102.58 41.21
N PRO A 33 76.35 103.77 40.60
CA PRO A 33 77.49 104.63 40.33
C PRO A 33 78.05 105.22 41.63
N VAL A 34 79.38 105.23 41.79
CA VAL A 34 80.05 105.60 43.05
C VAL A 34 80.58 107.03 42.96
N PHE A 35 80.20 107.87 43.93
CA PHE A 35 80.61 109.27 44.03
C PHE A 35 81.42 109.49 45.33
N LYS A 36 82.44 110.36 45.29
CA LYS A 36 83.36 110.65 46.39
C LYS A 36 83.56 112.16 46.54
N GLY A 37 83.45 112.68 47.77
CA GLY A 37 83.68 114.10 48.07
C GLY A 37 85.14 114.51 47.83
N GLY A 38 85.36 115.73 47.36
CA GLY A 38 86.71 116.27 47.10
C GLY A 38 87.50 116.59 48.38
N ASP A 39 86.79 116.76 49.50
CA ASP A 39 87.31 116.92 50.85
C ASP A 39 86.36 116.16 51.81
N PRO A 40 86.83 115.41 52.82
CA PRO A 40 85.96 114.77 53.81
C PRO A 40 85.03 115.72 54.58
N ALA A 41 85.36 117.02 54.67
CA ALA A 41 84.48 118.06 55.23
C ALA A 41 83.34 118.45 54.29
N VAL A 42 83.44 118.14 52.99
CA VAL A 42 82.42 118.38 51.96
C VAL A 42 82.09 117.06 51.24
N PRO A 43 81.39 116.13 51.91
CA PRO A 43 80.99 114.86 51.32
C PRO A 43 79.89 115.07 50.26
N ILE A 44 79.64 114.02 49.46
CA ILE A 44 78.48 113.92 48.57
C ILE A 44 77.19 114.12 49.38
N ASP A 45 76.22 114.85 48.83
CA ASP A 45 74.91 114.98 49.45
C ASP A 45 73.99 113.82 49.04
N GLU A 46 73.99 112.78 49.85
CA GLU A 46 73.13 111.60 49.66
C GLU A 46 71.63 111.89 49.84
N THR A 47 71.26 113.08 50.34
CA THR A 47 69.84 113.51 50.37
C THR A 47 69.35 114.03 49.02
N VAL A 48 70.27 114.32 48.09
CA VAL A 48 69.97 114.67 46.70
C VAL A 48 70.05 113.42 45.83
N ALA A 49 68.91 113.00 45.30
CA ALA A 49 68.82 111.88 44.36
C ALA A 49 69.71 112.13 43.12
N PRO A 50 70.37 111.10 42.56
CA PRO A 50 71.13 111.26 41.32
C PRO A 50 70.19 111.67 40.18
N LYS A 51 70.72 112.44 39.22
CA LYS A 51 70.03 112.71 37.96
C LYS A 51 70.78 112.08 36.80
N LEU A 52 70.04 111.51 35.85
CA LEU A 52 70.57 111.19 34.53
C LEU A 52 70.74 112.50 33.76
N ILE A 53 71.78 112.59 32.94
CA ILE A 53 71.94 113.66 31.96
C ILE A 53 71.61 113.08 30.59
N ASP A 54 70.60 113.65 29.94
CA ASP A 54 70.24 113.34 28.56
C ASP A 54 71.38 113.77 27.61
N PRO A 55 72.03 112.83 26.89
CA PRO A 55 73.15 113.16 26.00
C PRO A 55 72.74 113.98 24.76
N ALA A 56 71.44 114.09 24.46
CA ALA A 56 70.92 114.88 23.34
C ALA A 56 70.53 116.32 23.74
N THR A 57 70.20 116.57 25.01
CA THR A 57 69.71 117.89 25.47
C THR A 57 70.48 118.49 26.66
N ASP A 58 71.40 117.74 27.27
CA ASP A 58 72.11 118.05 28.53
C ASP A 58 71.16 118.27 29.73
N ALA A 59 69.88 117.88 29.60
CA ALA A 59 68.86 118.03 30.63
C ALA A 59 68.99 116.97 31.73
N LYS A 60 68.72 117.39 32.98
CA LYS A 60 68.81 116.55 34.18
C LYS A 60 67.47 115.91 34.50
N VAL A 61 67.35 114.59 34.30
CA VAL A 61 66.10 113.82 34.34
C VAL A 61 66.18 112.62 35.27
N ASP A 62 65.03 112.13 35.74
CA ASP A 62 64.93 110.91 36.56
C ASP A 62 64.79 109.64 35.70
N THR A 63 64.40 109.77 34.44
CA THR A 63 64.17 108.67 33.49
C THR A 63 64.52 109.14 32.08
N LEU A 64 65.21 108.30 31.31
CA LEU A 64 65.68 108.57 29.96
C LEU A 64 65.50 107.32 29.10
N THR A 65 64.70 107.41 28.05
CA THR A 65 64.56 106.32 27.05
C THR A 65 65.50 106.60 25.88
N VAL A 66 66.35 105.63 25.55
CA VAL A 66 67.19 105.63 24.35
C VAL A 66 66.49 104.75 23.31
N PRO A 67 65.93 105.31 22.21
CA PRO A 67 65.08 104.57 21.29
C PRO A 67 65.82 103.43 20.58
N GLY A 68 65.24 102.23 20.60
CA GLY A 68 65.85 101.02 20.05
C GLY A 68 66.84 100.33 20.99
N GLU A 69 67.09 100.87 22.19
CA GLU A 69 67.95 100.27 23.21
C GLU A 69 67.17 99.94 24.49
N GLY A 70 66.51 100.92 25.10
CA GLY A 70 65.81 100.74 26.38
C GLY A 70 65.63 102.01 27.20
N THR A 71 65.14 101.85 28.43
CA THR A 71 64.86 102.96 29.35
C THR A 71 65.73 102.88 30.61
N TYR A 72 66.52 103.93 30.83
CA TYR A 72 67.27 104.21 32.05
C TYR A 72 66.39 104.93 33.06
N LYS A 73 66.54 104.62 34.35
CA LYS A 73 65.86 105.27 35.46
C LYS A 73 66.79 105.43 36.65
N ALA A 74 67.04 106.67 37.04
CA ALA A 74 67.72 106.98 38.30
C ALA A 74 66.75 106.73 39.47
N ASN A 75 67.24 106.06 40.51
CA ASN A 75 66.49 105.75 41.71
C ASN A 75 66.97 106.64 42.89
N PRO A 76 66.09 107.04 43.82
CA PRO A 76 66.47 107.91 44.94
C PRO A 76 67.57 107.33 45.85
N ASP A 77 67.70 106.00 45.90
CA ASP A 77 68.71 105.28 46.69
C ASP A 77 70.16 105.43 46.15
N GLY A 78 70.34 105.98 44.94
CA GLY A 78 71.63 106.11 44.28
C GLY A 78 71.87 105.10 43.16
N THR A 79 70.98 104.13 42.95
CA THR A 79 71.07 103.16 41.85
C THR A 79 70.52 103.74 40.53
N VAL A 80 70.88 103.12 39.41
CA VAL A 80 70.28 103.35 38.10
C VAL A 80 69.88 102.01 37.49
N THR A 81 68.61 101.88 37.13
CA THR A 81 68.04 100.70 36.45
C THR A 81 67.98 100.95 34.95
N PHE A 82 68.38 99.99 34.13
CA PHE A 82 68.14 99.97 32.69
C PHE A 82 67.25 98.78 32.30
N THR A 83 66.10 99.08 31.70
CA THR A 83 65.20 98.08 31.12
C THR A 83 65.37 98.10 29.59
N PRO A 84 65.95 97.06 28.97
CA PRO A 84 66.13 97.01 27.52
C PRO A 84 64.78 96.89 26.78
N GLU A 85 64.74 97.34 25.52
CA GLU A 85 63.69 96.92 24.60
C GLU A 85 63.81 95.40 24.31
N PRO A 86 62.70 94.65 24.08
CA PRO A 86 62.75 93.18 23.98
C PRO A 86 63.65 92.61 22.89
N GLN A 87 64.01 93.40 21.87
CA GLN A 87 64.89 93.01 20.77
C GLN A 87 66.29 93.66 20.85
N PHE A 88 66.60 94.44 21.89
CA PHE A 88 67.92 95.04 22.06
C PHE A 88 68.94 94.04 22.58
N VAL A 89 70.12 94.01 21.95
CA VAL A 89 71.29 93.20 22.32
C VAL A 89 72.55 94.04 22.05
N GLY A 90 73.51 93.98 22.96
CA GLY A 90 74.78 94.71 22.89
C GLY A 90 75.00 95.65 24.06
N THR A 91 76.00 96.53 23.93
CA THR A 91 76.29 97.61 24.88
C THR A 91 75.36 98.78 24.61
N ALA A 92 74.55 99.18 25.60
CA ALA A 92 73.67 100.34 25.50
C ALA A 92 74.45 101.65 25.72
N THR A 93 73.97 102.73 25.11
CA THR A 93 74.60 104.06 25.08
C THR A 93 74.90 104.56 26.50
N PRO A 94 76.18 104.79 26.88
CA PRO A 94 76.53 105.17 28.25
C PRO A 94 75.86 106.47 28.72
N VAL A 95 74.92 106.35 29.66
CA VAL A 95 74.18 107.51 30.20
C VAL A 95 74.97 108.11 31.35
N LYS A 96 75.16 109.43 31.29
CA LYS A 96 75.78 110.19 32.38
C LYS A 96 74.87 110.26 33.61
N VAL A 97 75.46 110.13 34.79
CA VAL A 97 74.79 110.24 36.08
C VAL A 97 75.52 111.31 36.91
N GLU A 98 74.78 112.27 37.45
CA GLU A 98 75.30 113.36 38.28
C GLU A 98 74.77 113.30 39.71
N ARG A 99 75.65 113.59 40.67
CA ARG A 99 75.32 114.00 42.05
C ARG A 99 76.14 115.23 42.42
N VAL A 100 75.72 115.93 43.48
CA VAL A 100 76.43 117.08 44.04
C VAL A 100 77.05 116.76 45.40
N ASP A 101 78.11 117.49 45.75
CA ASP A 101 78.55 117.60 47.14
C ASP A 101 77.67 118.56 47.96
N LYS A 102 77.89 118.63 49.28
CA LYS A 102 77.12 119.52 50.17
C LYS A 102 77.33 121.03 49.96
N ASN A 103 78.27 121.43 49.10
CA ASN A 103 78.42 122.81 48.63
C ASN A 103 77.72 123.05 47.27
N GLY A 104 77.14 122.00 46.67
CA GLY A 104 76.51 122.05 45.35
C GLY A 104 77.46 121.77 44.18
N THR A 105 78.70 121.35 44.42
CA THR A 105 79.66 121.04 43.34
C THR A 105 79.28 119.72 42.67
N PRO A 106 79.04 119.67 41.35
CA PRO A 106 78.66 118.43 40.67
C PRO A 106 79.86 117.51 40.43
N ALA A 107 79.64 116.21 40.63
CA ALA A 107 80.45 115.13 40.07
C ALA A 107 79.60 114.33 39.08
N GLN A 108 80.19 114.00 37.93
CA GLN A 108 79.55 113.21 36.86
C GLN A 108 80.31 111.91 36.63
N THR A 109 79.57 110.85 36.34
CA THR A 109 80.08 109.53 35.92
C THR A 109 79.15 108.93 34.85
N THR A 110 79.38 107.70 34.39
CA THR A 110 78.53 107.01 33.40
C THR A 110 78.08 105.64 33.91
N TYR A 111 76.86 105.24 33.49
CA TYR A 111 76.35 103.88 33.61
C TYR A 111 76.26 103.24 32.22
N THR A 112 76.91 102.08 32.03
CA THR A 112 76.94 101.31 30.78
C THR A 112 76.31 99.92 30.98
N PRO A 113 75.05 99.69 30.57
CA PRO A 113 74.44 98.37 30.55
C PRO A 113 74.91 97.55 29.33
N ASN A 114 75.06 96.24 29.51
CA ASN A 114 75.28 95.30 28.41
C ASN A 114 74.18 94.24 28.39
N VAL A 115 73.70 93.88 27.22
CA VAL A 115 72.61 92.93 27.03
C VAL A 115 73.06 91.79 26.13
N THR A 116 72.91 90.56 26.61
CA THR A 116 73.30 89.34 25.91
C THR A 116 72.09 88.68 25.26
N ALA A 117 72.24 88.21 24.02
CA ALA A 117 71.14 87.58 23.28
C ALA A 117 70.65 86.30 23.96
N VAL A 118 69.34 86.07 23.89
CA VAL A 118 68.76 84.74 24.11
C VAL A 118 68.44 84.15 22.72
N THR A 119 68.63 82.84 22.54
CA THR A 119 68.34 82.17 21.27
C THR A 119 67.69 80.82 21.57
N PRO A 120 66.44 80.58 21.13
CA PRO A 120 65.77 79.30 21.35
C PRO A 120 66.46 78.12 20.67
N THR A 121 66.40 76.95 21.30
CA THR A 121 66.86 75.67 20.74
C THR A 121 65.70 74.92 20.10
N VAL A 122 65.97 74.16 19.03
CA VAL A 122 64.92 73.50 18.24
C VAL A 122 65.34 72.11 17.78
N THR A 123 64.38 71.20 17.61
CA THR A 123 64.60 69.85 17.06
C THR A 123 63.68 69.61 15.86
N PRO A 124 64.18 69.07 14.73
CA PRO A 124 63.32 68.60 13.63
C PRO A 124 62.44 67.41 14.03
N ALA A 125 61.37 67.19 13.27
CA ALA A 125 60.55 65.99 13.35
C ALA A 125 60.53 65.24 12.02
N GLU A 126 60.46 63.91 12.09
CA GLU A 126 60.15 63.04 10.95
C GLU A 126 59.02 62.08 11.32
N SER A 127 58.36 61.52 10.31
CA SER A 127 57.29 60.53 10.47
C SER A 127 57.29 59.56 9.29
N GLU A 128 56.74 58.37 9.50
CA GLU A 128 56.52 57.39 8.43
C GLU A 128 55.06 56.95 8.43
N GLY A 129 54.46 56.88 7.23
CA GLY A 129 53.08 56.45 7.01
C GLY A 129 52.93 55.61 5.74
N THR A 130 51.72 55.13 5.49
CA THR A 130 51.35 54.45 4.24
C THR A 130 50.70 55.42 3.25
N GLN A 131 50.75 55.05 1.97
CA GLN A 131 50.14 55.80 0.87
C GLN A 131 48.66 56.13 1.14
N SER A 132 48.28 57.38 0.89
CA SER A 132 46.94 57.97 1.15
C SER A 132 46.54 58.18 2.62
N GLN A 133 47.36 57.79 3.60
CA GLN A 133 47.08 58.01 5.03
C GLN A 133 47.73 59.32 5.55
N PRO A 134 47.00 60.20 6.26
CA PRO A 134 47.58 61.35 6.94
C PRO A 134 48.55 60.92 8.05
N GLN A 135 49.66 61.64 8.19
CA GLN A 135 50.67 61.42 9.22
C GLN A 135 51.03 62.73 9.94
N THR A 136 51.50 62.62 11.18
CA THR A 136 51.79 63.78 12.05
C THR A 136 53.19 63.72 12.63
N GLY A 137 53.82 64.88 12.79
CA GLY A 137 55.04 65.05 13.56
C GLY A 137 54.99 66.33 14.40
N THR A 138 55.79 66.37 15.46
CA THR A 138 55.82 67.48 16.42
C THR A 138 57.25 68.01 16.54
N PRO A 139 57.64 69.02 15.75
CA PRO A 139 58.94 69.67 15.92
C PRO A 139 58.98 70.39 17.28
N THR A 140 60.08 70.25 18.03
CA THR A 140 60.19 70.84 19.37
C THR A 140 60.93 72.17 19.35
N PHE A 141 60.52 73.06 20.25
CA PHE A 141 61.08 74.40 20.45
C PHE A 141 61.24 74.61 21.96
N GLU A 142 62.42 74.99 22.41
CA GLU A 142 62.74 75.27 23.81
C GLU A 142 63.31 76.69 23.93
N GLY A 143 62.86 77.45 24.93
CA GLY A 143 63.35 78.82 25.15
C GLY A 143 64.80 78.82 25.58
N GLY A 144 65.62 79.70 24.99
CA GLY A 144 67.08 79.74 25.25
C GLY A 144 67.45 80.12 26.69
N ASN A 145 66.48 80.60 27.48
CA ASN A 145 66.58 80.78 28.92
C ASN A 145 65.18 80.56 29.53
N PRO A 146 65.03 79.94 30.72
CA PRO A 146 63.72 79.79 31.38
C PRO A 146 62.96 81.10 31.67
N LEU A 147 63.65 82.25 31.71
CA LEU A 147 63.05 83.59 31.83
C LEU A 147 62.54 84.17 30.51
N VAL A 148 62.84 83.52 29.38
CA VAL A 148 62.39 83.88 28.02
C VAL A 148 61.95 82.58 27.30
N PRO A 149 60.80 81.99 27.69
CA PRO A 149 60.29 80.76 27.09
C PRO A 149 59.75 80.99 25.67
N ILE A 150 59.40 79.90 24.97
CA ILE A 150 58.59 79.98 23.75
C ILE A 150 57.22 80.57 24.09
N ASP A 151 56.72 81.49 23.26
CA ASP A 151 55.36 82.02 23.44
C ASP A 151 54.34 80.98 22.97
N GLU A 152 53.75 80.28 23.94
CA GLU A 152 52.73 79.26 23.66
C GLU A 152 51.42 79.85 23.12
N THR A 153 51.17 81.16 23.28
CA THR A 153 49.98 81.83 22.72
C THR A 153 50.11 82.10 21.22
N VAL A 154 51.35 82.14 20.70
CA VAL A 154 51.62 82.25 19.26
C VAL A 154 51.65 80.86 18.63
N ALA A 155 50.59 80.54 17.87
CA ALA A 155 50.50 79.29 17.11
C ALA A 155 51.63 79.18 16.07
N PRO A 156 52.17 77.97 15.83
CA PRO A 156 53.23 77.75 14.85
C PRO A 156 52.76 78.08 13.42
N LYS A 157 53.67 78.58 12.59
CA LYS A 157 53.44 78.79 11.15
C LYS A 157 54.36 77.90 10.32
N LEU A 158 53.84 77.39 9.21
CA LEU A 158 54.65 76.83 8.14
C LEU A 158 55.28 77.97 7.33
N ILE A 159 56.47 77.76 6.79
CA ILE A 159 57.08 78.69 5.83
C ILE A 159 57.05 78.02 4.45
N ASP A 160 56.43 78.68 3.47
CA ASP A 160 56.45 78.25 2.07
C ASP A 160 57.91 78.32 1.54
N PRO A 161 58.50 77.21 1.05
CA PRO A 161 59.88 77.19 0.57
C PRO A 161 60.10 77.95 -0.75
N ASN A 162 59.03 78.32 -1.47
CA ASN A 162 59.06 79.02 -2.74
C ASN A 162 58.88 80.54 -2.56
N THR A 163 57.97 80.97 -1.67
CA THR A 163 57.65 82.40 -1.46
C THR A 163 58.23 82.99 -0.18
N GLY A 164 58.49 82.16 0.84
CA GLY A 164 58.85 82.60 2.19
C GLY A 164 57.67 83.03 3.07
N ASP A 165 56.43 82.92 2.60
CA ASP A 165 55.24 83.31 3.34
C ASP A 165 54.95 82.40 4.54
N LYS A 166 54.39 82.98 5.61
CA LYS A 166 54.05 82.30 6.86
C LYS A 166 52.58 81.88 6.85
N VAL A 167 52.31 80.58 6.66
CA VAL A 167 50.98 80.01 6.39
C VAL A 167 50.59 78.92 7.39
N ASP A 168 49.29 78.73 7.59
CA ASP A 168 48.75 77.65 8.43
C ASP A 168 48.64 76.31 7.67
N THR A 169 48.67 76.34 6.34
CA THR A 169 48.52 75.17 5.46
C THR A 169 49.27 75.42 4.16
N LEU A 170 50.00 74.43 3.67
CA LEU A 170 50.88 74.48 2.51
C LEU A 170 50.74 73.19 1.69
N THR A 171 50.39 73.30 0.41
CA THR A 171 50.35 72.14 -0.50
C THR A 171 51.60 72.11 -1.37
N VAL A 172 52.32 71.00 -1.34
CA VAL A 172 53.46 70.72 -2.23
C VAL A 172 52.93 69.88 -3.40
N PRO A 173 52.87 70.42 -4.64
CA PRO A 173 52.21 69.74 -5.76
C PRO A 173 52.87 68.40 -6.12
N GLY A 174 52.06 67.35 -6.21
CA GLY A 174 52.52 65.98 -6.48
C GLY A 174 53.02 65.23 -5.24
N GLU A 175 53.06 65.86 -4.07
CA GLU A 175 53.45 65.23 -2.80
C GLU A 175 52.30 65.17 -1.80
N GLY A 176 51.67 66.31 -1.47
CA GLY A 176 50.64 66.38 -0.44
C GLY A 176 50.50 67.73 0.24
N THR A 177 49.63 67.79 1.25
CA THR A 177 49.30 69.02 1.99
C THR A 177 49.76 68.93 3.44
N TYR A 178 50.62 69.88 3.83
CA TYR A 178 51.02 70.16 5.19
C TYR A 178 50.04 71.12 5.86
N LYS A 179 49.79 70.94 7.15
CA LYS A 179 48.98 71.82 7.99
C LYS A 179 49.61 71.95 9.38
N ALA A 180 49.87 73.18 9.81
CA ALA A 180 50.21 73.46 11.20
C ALA A 180 48.94 73.40 12.09
N ASN A 181 49.12 72.92 13.31
CA ASN A 181 48.07 72.84 14.32
C ASN A 181 48.43 73.73 15.54
N PRO A 182 47.44 74.32 16.23
CA PRO A 182 47.70 75.19 17.39
C PRO A 182 48.41 74.50 18.57
N ASP A 183 48.42 73.17 18.60
CA ASP A 183 49.06 72.34 19.64
C ASP A 183 50.57 72.09 19.41
N GLY A 184 51.16 72.69 18.37
CA GLY A 184 52.56 72.48 18.01
C GLY A 184 52.80 71.34 17.01
N THR A 185 51.79 70.52 16.69
CA THR A 185 51.91 69.45 15.70
C THR A 185 51.81 69.97 14.26
N VAL A 186 52.36 69.21 13.32
CA VAL A 186 52.13 69.39 11.87
C VAL A 186 51.59 68.09 11.29
N THR A 187 50.46 68.18 10.59
CA THR A 187 49.87 67.08 9.82
C THR A 187 50.32 67.18 8.37
N PHE A 188 50.68 66.07 7.75
CA PHE A 188 50.87 65.93 6.31
C PHE A 188 49.91 64.88 5.77
N THR A 189 49.09 65.28 4.80
CA THR A 189 48.20 64.38 4.05
C THR A 189 48.80 64.20 2.65
N PRO A 190 49.33 63.01 2.30
CA PRO A 190 49.91 62.77 0.99
C PRO A 190 48.86 62.80 -0.12
N GLU A 191 49.27 63.20 -1.33
CA GLU A 191 48.48 62.92 -2.52
C GLU A 191 48.37 61.39 -2.73
N PRO A 192 47.25 60.85 -3.25
CA PRO A 192 47.01 59.40 -3.29
C PRO A 192 48.05 58.57 -4.06
N LYS A 193 48.88 59.20 -4.91
CA LYS A 193 49.93 58.55 -5.69
C LYS A 193 51.35 58.84 -5.18
N PHE A 194 51.51 59.68 -4.16
CA PHE A 194 52.82 60.02 -3.63
C PHE A 194 53.38 58.90 -2.76
N VAL A 195 54.65 58.57 -2.98
CA VAL A 195 55.43 57.58 -2.22
C VAL A 195 56.89 58.03 -2.16
N GLY A 196 57.57 57.75 -1.05
CA GLY A 196 58.90 58.26 -0.71
C GLY A 196 58.88 59.39 0.32
N LYS A 197 60.05 60.02 0.51
CA LYS A 197 60.25 61.11 1.48
C LYS A 197 59.85 62.44 0.86
N ALA A 198 58.91 63.14 1.50
CA ALA A 198 58.40 64.43 1.02
C ALA A 198 59.39 65.57 1.27
N THR A 199 59.21 66.67 0.55
CA THR A 199 59.99 67.91 0.67
C THR A 199 59.86 68.49 2.09
N PRO A 200 60.97 68.64 2.86
CA PRO A 200 60.92 69.15 4.23
C PRO A 200 60.31 70.55 4.31
N VAL A 201 59.28 70.72 5.13
CA VAL A 201 58.65 72.03 5.36
C VAL A 201 59.17 72.64 6.66
N LYS A 202 59.52 73.92 6.61
CA LYS A 202 59.95 74.69 7.77
C LYS A 202 58.76 75.09 8.65
N VAL A 203 58.96 75.05 9.95
CA VAL A 203 58.00 75.45 10.98
C VAL A 203 58.66 76.48 11.88
N GLU A 204 57.97 77.59 12.14
CA GLU A 204 58.45 78.70 12.97
C GLU A 204 57.59 78.91 14.22
N ARG A 205 58.26 79.23 15.34
CA ARG A 205 57.67 79.84 16.54
C ARG A 205 58.53 81.02 16.99
N VAL A 206 58.05 81.79 17.96
CA VAL A 206 58.80 82.88 18.61
C VAL A 206 58.92 82.63 20.12
N ASP A 207 59.94 83.22 20.74
CA ASP A 207 59.99 83.37 22.20
C ASP A 207 59.16 84.57 22.70
N THR A 208 59.02 84.73 24.01
CA THR A 208 58.27 85.85 24.63
C THR A 208 58.89 87.24 24.38
N ASN A 209 60.11 87.32 23.86
CA ASN A 209 60.73 88.57 23.40
C ASN A 209 60.44 88.84 21.92
N GLY A 210 59.89 87.86 21.18
CA GLY A 210 59.62 87.92 19.74
C GLY A 210 60.70 87.29 18.85
N THR A 211 61.73 86.65 19.43
CA THR A 211 62.85 86.07 18.67
C THR A 211 62.40 84.83 17.90
N PRO A 212 62.51 84.78 16.55
CA PRO A 212 62.02 83.66 15.77
C PRO A 212 62.98 82.46 15.80
N ALA A 213 62.42 81.27 15.91
CA ALA A 213 63.12 79.99 15.86
C ALA A 213 62.49 79.09 14.79
N GLN A 214 63.31 78.47 13.94
CA GLN A 214 62.86 77.69 12.78
C GLN A 214 63.46 76.29 12.77
N THR A 215 62.64 75.27 12.54
CA THR A 215 63.02 73.86 12.36
C THR A 215 62.22 73.24 11.23
N THR A 216 62.35 71.93 10.95
CA THR A 216 61.65 71.25 9.84
C THR A 216 60.85 70.04 10.27
N TYR A 217 59.78 69.75 9.53
CA TYR A 217 59.06 68.48 9.55
C TYR A 217 59.24 67.76 8.21
N THR A 218 59.61 66.46 8.24
CA THR A 218 59.79 65.65 7.03
C THR A 218 59.07 64.29 7.12
N PRO A 219 57.93 64.11 6.42
CA PRO A 219 57.22 62.85 6.34
C PRO A 219 57.78 61.91 5.27
N ASN A 220 57.62 60.60 5.48
CA ASN A 220 57.94 59.52 4.54
C ASN A 220 56.71 58.67 4.26
N VAL A 221 56.50 58.27 3.01
CA VAL A 221 55.29 57.54 2.58
C VAL A 221 55.64 56.22 1.92
N THR A 222 55.17 55.13 2.51
CA THR A 222 55.41 53.76 2.01
C THR A 222 54.29 53.31 1.05
N PRO A 223 54.62 52.65 -0.08
CA PRO A 223 53.63 52.18 -1.04
C PRO A 223 52.77 51.06 -0.47
N VAL A 224 51.47 51.08 -0.78
CA VAL A 224 50.58 49.93 -0.56
C VAL A 224 50.56 49.05 -1.81
N LYS A 225 50.42 47.73 -1.67
CA LYS A 225 50.38 46.81 -2.81
C LYS A 225 49.16 45.88 -2.74
N PRO A 226 48.23 45.91 -3.72
CA PRO A 226 47.14 44.95 -3.80
C PRO A 226 47.64 43.51 -4.06
N VAL A 227 46.87 42.54 -3.57
CA VAL A 227 47.18 41.10 -3.60
C VAL A 227 46.13 40.37 -4.45
N GLY A 228 46.56 39.39 -5.25
CA GLY A 228 45.70 38.59 -6.11
C GLY A 228 45.83 37.10 -5.77
N THR A 229 44.70 36.42 -5.60
CA THR A 229 44.63 34.99 -5.29
C THR A 229 44.29 34.21 -6.57
N PRO A 230 45.12 33.25 -6.99
CA PRO A 230 44.82 32.40 -8.15
C PRO A 230 43.52 31.62 -8.00
N ALA A 231 42.94 31.21 -9.12
CA ALA A 231 41.84 30.25 -9.18
C ALA A 231 42.19 29.06 -10.07
N GLU A 232 41.63 27.90 -9.77
CA GLU A 232 41.79 26.68 -10.55
C GLU A 232 40.43 26.05 -10.85
N SER A 233 40.35 25.21 -11.87
CA SER A 233 39.17 24.38 -12.13
C SER A 233 39.57 23.08 -12.83
N GLU A 234 38.71 22.07 -12.72
CA GLU A 234 38.90 20.77 -13.34
C GLU A 234 37.58 20.31 -14.00
N GLY A 235 37.64 19.79 -15.22
CA GLY A 235 36.46 19.37 -15.98
C GLY A 235 36.78 18.44 -17.16
N PRO A 236 35.77 17.80 -17.78
CA PRO A 236 35.96 16.85 -18.88
C PRO A 236 36.37 17.54 -20.20
N GLN A 237 37.03 16.76 -21.06
CA GLN A 237 37.47 17.15 -22.40
C GLN A 237 36.35 17.79 -23.24
N GLY A 238 36.67 18.90 -23.93
CA GLY A 238 35.74 19.66 -24.77
C GLY A 238 34.75 20.57 -24.02
N GLN A 239 34.56 20.40 -22.71
CA GLN A 239 33.55 21.17 -21.96
C GLN A 239 34.09 22.48 -21.38
N PRO A 240 33.34 23.60 -21.48
CA PRO A 240 33.71 24.85 -20.82
C PRO A 240 33.76 24.72 -19.30
N GLN A 241 34.85 25.19 -18.70
CA GLN A 241 35.06 25.30 -17.26
C GLN A 241 35.36 26.74 -16.87
N SER A 242 35.27 27.09 -15.58
CA SER A 242 35.43 28.47 -15.14
C SER A 242 35.90 28.62 -13.71
N GLY A 243 36.67 29.67 -13.43
CA GLY A 243 37.10 30.08 -12.10
C GLY A 243 37.19 31.61 -12.01
N THR A 244 37.10 32.14 -10.79
CA THR A 244 37.14 33.59 -10.52
C THR A 244 38.32 33.88 -9.60
N PRO A 245 39.47 34.33 -10.12
CA PRO A 245 40.56 34.84 -9.28
C PRO A 245 40.09 36.04 -8.47
N THR A 246 40.45 36.10 -7.19
CA THR A 246 40.03 37.18 -6.28
C THR A 246 41.16 38.17 -6.02
N PHE A 247 40.79 39.39 -5.65
CA PHE A 247 41.73 40.50 -5.48
C PHE A 247 41.39 41.29 -4.21
N GLU A 248 42.43 41.69 -3.47
CA GLU A 248 42.31 42.46 -2.23
C GLU A 248 43.19 43.72 -2.32
N GLY A 249 42.67 44.86 -1.82
CA GLY A 249 43.41 46.12 -1.78
C GLY A 249 44.54 46.06 -0.75
N GLY A 250 45.66 46.74 -1.02
CA GLY A 250 46.81 46.76 -0.09
C GLY A 250 46.55 47.53 1.22
N ASN A 251 45.43 48.25 1.29
CA ASN A 251 44.90 48.98 2.45
C ASN A 251 43.37 49.12 2.25
N PRO A 252 42.51 48.91 3.26
CA PRO A 252 41.06 49.20 3.17
C PRO A 252 40.68 50.57 2.60
N ASP A 253 41.49 51.61 2.79
CA ASP A 253 41.25 52.95 2.20
C ASP A 253 41.51 53.01 0.69
N VAL A 254 42.31 52.06 0.17
CA VAL A 254 42.67 51.92 -1.25
C VAL A 254 42.25 50.52 -1.75
N PRO A 255 40.93 50.25 -1.86
CA PRO A 255 40.43 48.98 -2.35
C PRO A 255 40.64 48.84 -3.87
N ILE A 256 40.38 47.62 -4.38
CA ILE A 256 40.24 47.36 -5.82
C ILE A 256 39.19 48.30 -6.42
N ASP A 257 39.46 48.85 -7.60
CA ASP A 257 38.48 49.69 -8.29
C ASP A 257 37.50 48.84 -9.11
N GLU A 258 36.37 48.51 -8.51
CA GLU A 258 35.31 47.74 -9.18
C GLU A 258 34.67 48.45 -10.39
N ASN A 259 34.95 49.74 -10.60
CA ASN A 259 34.55 50.45 -11.82
C ASN A 259 35.45 50.06 -13.02
N VAL A 260 36.63 49.49 -12.77
CA VAL A 260 37.56 49.01 -13.81
C VAL A 260 37.40 47.51 -13.97
N ALA A 261 36.70 47.12 -15.04
CA ALA A 261 36.50 45.72 -15.41
C ALA A 261 37.83 44.97 -15.58
N PRO A 262 37.91 43.69 -15.19
CA PRO A 262 39.12 42.89 -15.30
C PRO A 262 39.47 42.60 -16.77
N LYS A 263 40.76 42.39 -17.04
CA LYS A 263 41.27 41.96 -18.34
C LYS A 263 42.12 40.70 -18.20
N LEU A 264 42.09 39.84 -19.22
CA LEU A 264 43.09 38.79 -19.38
C LEU A 264 44.36 39.41 -19.95
N VAL A 265 45.51 39.00 -19.44
CA VAL A 265 46.81 39.22 -20.07
C VAL A 265 47.06 38.07 -21.03
N ASP A 266 47.18 38.36 -22.32
CA ASP A 266 47.54 37.37 -23.35
C ASP A 266 48.96 36.84 -23.06
N PRO A 267 49.15 35.52 -22.79
CA PRO A 267 50.46 34.96 -22.47
C PRO A 267 51.44 34.96 -23.66
N THR A 268 50.97 35.25 -24.89
CA THR A 268 51.78 35.32 -26.10
C THR A 268 52.21 36.75 -26.42
N THR A 269 51.32 37.74 -26.23
CA THR A 269 51.58 39.13 -26.65
C THR A 269 51.67 40.14 -25.50
N GLY A 270 51.30 39.76 -24.28
CA GLY A 270 51.25 40.65 -23.11
C GLY A 270 50.11 41.68 -23.12
N ASN A 271 49.25 41.67 -24.13
CA ASN A 271 48.14 42.63 -24.27
C ASN A 271 46.98 42.31 -23.32
N GLU A 272 46.26 43.37 -22.91
CA GLU A 272 45.05 43.29 -22.09
C GLU A 272 43.81 43.09 -22.99
N VAL A 273 43.12 41.97 -22.82
CA VAL A 273 42.01 41.54 -23.68
C VAL A 273 40.88 40.88 -22.88
N ASP A 274 39.65 40.94 -23.39
CA ASP A 274 38.50 40.24 -22.80
C ASP A 274 38.45 38.75 -23.21
N LYS A 275 39.22 38.37 -24.25
CA LYS A 275 39.28 37.03 -24.84
C LYS A 275 40.68 36.75 -25.40
N VAL A 276 41.22 35.57 -25.11
CA VAL A 276 42.46 35.05 -25.72
C VAL A 276 42.33 33.57 -26.04
N THR A 277 42.97 33.11 -27.11
CA THR A 277 43.04 31.69 -27.48
C THR A 277 44.49 31.23 -27.41
N VAL A 278 44.76 30.22 -26.60
CA VAL A 278 46.08 29.58 -26.44
C VAL A 278 46.12 28.37 -27.38
N PRO A 279 46.93 28.39 -28.46
CA PRO A 279 46.88 27.36 -29.50
C PRO A 279 47.22 25.96 -28.98
N GLY A 280 46.37 24.98 -29.29
CA GLY A 280 46.50 23.60 -28.83
C GLY A 280 46.01 23.35 -27.39
N GLU A 281 45.43 24.36 -26.74
CA GLU A 281 44.86 24.26 -25.38
C GLU A 281 43.39 24.66 -25.36
N GLY A 282 43.07 25.89 -25.78
CA GLY A 282 41.70 26.40 -25.73
C GLY A 282 41.58 27.92 -25.67
N THR A 283 40.36 28.38 -25.41
CA THR A 283 39.95 29.78 -25.43
C THR A 283 39.49 30.25 -24.06
N TYR A 284 40.12 31.30 -23.56
CA TYR A 284 39.77 31.99 -22.33
C TYR A 284 38.94 33.25 -22.63
N THR A 285 37.96 33.53 -21.79
CA THR A 285 37.15 34.76 -21.78
C THR A 285 36.93 35.21 -20.35
N VAL A 286 36.96 36.51 -20.06
CA VAL A 286 36.63 37.06 -18.73
C VAL A 286 35.37 37.92 -18.80
N ASP A 287 34.50 37.81 -17.78
CA ASP A 287 33.33 38.67 -17.63
C ASP A 287 33.62 39.91 -16.75
N PRO A 288 32.75 40.93 -16.73
CA PRO A 288 32.95 42.12 -15.90
C PRO A 288 33.06 41.85 -14.39
N ASN A 289 32.61 40.68 -13.91
CA ASN A 289 32.67 40.26 -12.51
C ASN A 289 34.02 39.57 -12.17
N GLY A 290 34.88 39.32 -13.16
CA GLY A 290 36.15 38.60 -13.01
C GLY A 290 36.05 37.09 -13.15
N LYS A 291 34.90 36.54 -13.53
CA LYS A 291 34.77 35.12 -13.83
C LYS A 291 35.46 34.84 -15.17
N VAL A 292 36.55 34.07 -15.12
CA VAL A 292 37.19 33.54 -16.32
C VAL A 292 36.52 32.22 -16.70
N THR A 293 36.19 32.06 -17.98
CA THR A 293 35.71 30.81 -18.57
C THR A 293 36.71 30.34 -19.62
N PHE A 294 37.19 29.11 -19.48
CA PHE A 294 38.05 28.42 -20.44
C PHE A 294 37.24 27.33 -21.17
N THR A 295 37.17 27.44 -22.49
CA THR A 295 36.66 26.39 -23.38
C THR A 295 37.86 25.69 -24.02
N PRO A 296 38.16 24.44 -23.66
CA PRO A 296 39.29 23.70 -24.26
C PRO A 296 39.06 23.44 -25.75
N GLU A 297 40.15 23.25 -26.50
CA GLU A 297 40.05 22.61 -27.81
C GLU A 297 39.56 21.15 -27.65
N PRO A 298 38.71 20.60 -28.56
CA PRO A 298 38.06 19.29 -28.36
C PRO A 298 39.00 18.10 -28.12
N GLN A 299 40.28 18.21 -28.49
CA GLN A 299 41.30 17.17 -28.30
C GLN A 299 42.33 17.49 -27.20
N PHE A 300 42.22 18.64 -26.53
CA PHE A 300 43.12 19.02 -25.44
C PHE A 300 42.79 18.27 -24.13
N LYS A 301 43.83 17.88 -23.39
CA LYS A 301 43.75 17.15 -22.12
C LYS A 301 45.04 17.31 -21.31
N GLY A 302 44.92 17.25 -19.99
CA GLY A 302 45.96 17.61 -19.04
C GLY A 302 45.80 19.05 -18.52
N ASP A 303 46.84 19.58 -17.90
CA ASP A 303 46.85 20.90 -17.29
C ASP A 303 47.16 21.98 -18.34
N ALA A 304 46.32 23.00 -18.46
CA ALA A 304 46.58 24.15 -19.33
C ALA A 304 47.58 25.12 -18.67
N LYS A 305 48.26 25.95 -19.46
CA LYS A 305 49.23 26.94 -18.94
C LYS A 305 48.59 28.04 -18.09
N GLY A 306 47.27 28.23 -18.24
CA GLY A 306 46.51 29.27 -17.57
C GLY A 306 46.77 30.66 -18.15
N VAL A 307 45.96 31.63 -17.70
CA VAL A 307 46.07 33.05 -18.08
C VAL A 307 46.05 33.92 -16.83
N ASP A 308 46.71 35.07 -16.87
CA ASP A 308 46.71 36.01 -15.76
C ASP A 308 45.60 37.03 -15.93
N VAL A 309 44.76 37.18 -14.91
CA VAL A 309 43.71 38.21 -14.83
C VAL A 309 44.31 39.43 -14.15
N LYS A 310 44.15 40.62 -14.76
CA LYS A 310 44.62 41.89 -14.24
C LYS A 310 43.46 42.73 -13.70
N ARG A 311 43.68 43.36 -12.54
CA ARG A 311 42.87 44.42 -11.93
C ARG A 311 43.78 45.58 -11.50
N VAL A 312 43.18 46.69 -11.06
CA VAL A 312 43.86 47.81 -10.41
C VAL A 312 43.16 48.21 -9.12
N ASP A 313 43.88 48.80 -8.17
CA ASP A 313 43.29 49.53 -7.06
C ASP A 313 42.84 50.94 -7.47
N LYS A 314 42.15 51.67 -6.58
CA LYS A 314 41.70 53.05 -6.82
C LYS A 314 42.83 54.07 -7.04
N ASN A 315 44.08 53.75 -6.70
CA ASN A 315 45.24 54.56 -7.04
C ASN A 315 45.85 54.20 -8.41
N GLY A 316 45.37 53.11 -9.03
CA GLY A 316 45.84 52.59 -10.32
C GLY A 316 46.95 51.55 -10.20
N THR A 317 47.25 51.04 -8.99
CA THR A 317 48.31 50.03 -8.79
C THR A 317 47.84 48.69 -9.38
N PRO A 318 48.58 48.10 -10.34
CA PRO A 318 48.15 46.86 -10.98
C PRO A 318 48.42 45.63 -10.11
N VAL A 319 47.49 44.68 -10.15
CA VAL A 319 47.60 43.35 -9.54
C VAL A 319 47.17 42.29 -10.54
N THR A 320 47.82 41.13 -10.50
CA THR A 320 47.54 39.99 -11.38
C THR A 320 47.35 38.70 -10.59
N ALA A 321 46.37 37.88 -10.97
CA ALA A 321 46.13 36.56 -10.41
C ALA A 321 45.88 35.53 -11.52
N LYS A 322 46.49 34.34 -11.42
CA LYS A 322 46.39 33.31 -12.47
C LYS A 322 45.08 32.53 -12.37
N TYR A 323 44.49 32.20 -13.52
CA TYR A 323 43.48 31.16 -13.64
C TYR A 323 44.04 29.95 -14.40
N THR A 324 44.07 28.78 -13.75
CA THR A 324 44.64 27.53 -14.30
C THR A 324 43.58 26.44 -14.42
N PRO A 325 43.09 26.14 -15.64
CA PRO A 325 42.15 25.04 -15.88
C PRO A 325 42.86 23.71 -16.19
N LYS A 326 42.27 22.61 -15.73
CA LYS A 326 42.71 21.23 -15.96
C LYS A 326 41.63 20.45 -16.70
N VAL A 327 42.03 19.66 -17.69
CA VAL A 327 41.11 18.94 -18.59
C VAL A 327 41.31 17.44 -18.50
N ASN A 328 40.30 16.74 -17.97
CA ASN A 328 40.30 15.29 -17.83
C ASN A 328 39.92 14.63 -19.16
N ALA A 329 40.74 13.67 -19.58
CA ALA A 329 40.55 12.93 -20.81
C ALA A 329 39.28 12.07 -20.75
N VAL A 330 38.39 12.24 -21.73
CA VAL A 330 37.21 11.38 -21.88
C VAL A 330 37.59 10.23 -22.83
N THR A 331 37.16 9.01 -22.51
CA THR A 331 37.42 7.82 -23.34
C THR A 331 36.11 7.06 -23.60
N PRO A 332 35.52 7.18 -24.80
CA PRO A 332 34.34 6.40 -25.17
C PRO A 332 34.63 4.89 -25.19
N THR A 333 33.60 4.08 -24.91
CA THR A 333 33.68 2.62 -24.85
C THR A 333 32.72 1.96 -25.84
N ALA A 334 32.91 0.68 -26.17
CA ALA A 334 32.04 -0.03 -27.11
C ALA A 334 32.05 -1.56 -26.92
N ASN A 335 30.89 -2.18 -27.08
CA ASN A 335 30.69 -3.62 -26.92
C ASN A 335 30.45 -4.30 -28.28
N PRO A 336 31.06 -5.47 -28.53
CA PRO A 336 30.94 -6.16 -29.80
C PRO A 336 29.56 -6.79 -29.98
N ALA A 337 29.13 -6.95 -31.22
CA ALA A 337 27.92 -7.67 -31.58
C ALA A 337 28.27 -9.03 -32.23
N GLU A 338 27.51 -10.07 -31.90
CA GLU A 338 27.49 -11.32 -32.67
C GLU A 338 26.06 -11.64 -33.08
N THR A 339 25.89 -12.24 -34.27
CA THR A 339 24.61 -12.77 -34.74
C THR A 339 24.77 -14.21 -35.19
N THR A 340 23.67 -14.97 -35.19
CA THR A 340 23.61 -16.27 -35.86
C THR A 340 22.37 -16.31 -36.72
N GLY A 341 22.52 -16.75 -37.97
CA GLY A 341 21.44 -16.85 -38.95
C GLY A 341 21.74 -17.90 -40.02
N VAL A 342 20.72 -18.25 -40.81
CA VAL A 342 20.84 -19.29 -41.83
C VAL A 342 21.55 -18.80 -43.11
N GLN A 343 22.14 -19.74 -43.82
CA GLN A 343 22.78 -19.55 -45.12
C GLN A 343 21.85 -18.87 -46.13
N GLY A 344 22.36 -17.88 -46.86
CA GLY A 344 21.58 -17.08 -47.82
C GLY A 344 20.69 -15.97 -47.22
N LYS A 345 20.65 -15.79 -45.88
CA LYS A 345 19.96 -14.65 -45.24
C LYS A 345 20.94 -13.57 -44.78
N THR A 346 20.62 -12.32 -45.11
CA THR A 346 21.21 -11.14 -44.46
C THR A 346 20.94 -11.17 -42.96
N GLN A 347 21.98 -10.91 -42.17
CA GLN A 347 21.94 -10.74 -40.73
C GLN A 347 22.15 -9.26 -40.40
N THR A 348 21.64 -8.79 -39.26
CA THR A 348 21.85 -7.43 -38.75
C THR A 348 22.30 -7.50 -37.30
N GLY A 349 23.48 -6.97 -37.00
CA GLY A 349 23.98 -6.78 -35.64
C GLY A 349 24.08 -5.29 -35.30
N THR A 350 23.94 -4.95 -34.02
CA THR A 350 24.08 -3.57 -33.54
C THR A 350 25.19 -3.53 -32.48
N PRO A 351 26.45 -3.23 -32.86
CA PRO A 351 27.50 -2.97 -31.89
C PRO A 351 27.14 -1.70 -31.10
N THR A 352 27.26 -1.73 -29.78
CA THR A 352 26.88 -0.58 -28.94
C THR A 352 28.09 0.26 -28.59
N PHE A 353 27.91 1.57 -28.54
CA PHE A 353 28.94 2.57 -28.25
C PHE A 353 28.41 3.50 -27.16
N GLU A 354 29.23 3.84 -26.18
CA GLU A 354 28.88 4.68 -25.04
C GLU A 354 29.92 5.80 -24.88
N GLY A 355 29.46 7.03 -24.68
CA GLY A 355 30.33 8.18 -24.41
C GLY A 355 31.04 8.01 -23.08
N GLY A 356 32.31 8.43 -22.99
CA GLY A 356 33.08 8.29 -21.73
C GLY A 356 32.61 9.24 -20.61
N ASP A 357 31.79 10.23 -20.96
CA ASP A 357 31.10 11.17 -20.06
C ASP A 357 29.74 11.53 -20.71
N PRO A 358 28.62 11.66 -19.97
CA PRO A 358 27.33 12.05 -20.55
C PRO A 358 27.31 13.40 -21.28
N LEU A 359 28.25 14.31 -20.97
CA LEU A 359 28.45 15.59 -21.66
C LEU A 359 29.30 15.46 -22.93
N VAL A 360 29.88 14.28 -23.19
CA VAL A 360 30.64 13.95 -24.40
C VAL A 360 30.09 12.62 -24.97
N PRO A 361 28.85 12.63 -25.49
CA PRO A 361 28.23 11.44 -26.06
C PRO A 361 28.90 11.03 -27.38
N ILE A 362 28.55 9.83 -27.84
CA ILE A 362 28.83 9.37 -29.21
C ILE A 362 28.16 10.32 -30.21
N ASP A 363 28.88 10.72 -31.26
CA ASP A 363 28.30 11.58 -32.30
C ASP A 363 27.43 10.72 -33.24
N GLU A 364 26.12 10.73 -32.99
CA GLU A 364 25.15 10.01 -33.81
C GLU A 364 24.97 10.61 -35.22
N THR A 365 25.42 11.85 -35.46
CA THR A 365 25.41 12.46 -36.80
C THR A 365 26.51 11.89 -37.70
N VAL A 366 27.55 11.30 -37.09
CA VAL A 366 28.60 10.55 -37.80
C VAL A 366 28.18 9.09 -37.96
N ALA A 367 27.91 8.70 -39.21
CA ALA A 367 27.63 7.32 -39.57
C ALA A 367 28.84 6.42 -39.23
N PRO A 368 28.62 5.22 -38.65
CA PRO A 368 29.69 4.27 -38.35
C PRO A 368 30.46 3.87 -39.60
N LYS A 369 31.76 3.61 -39.46
CA LYS A 369 32.59 3.07 -40.56
C LYS A 369 33.07 1.67 -40.24
N LEU A 370 33.06 0.80 -41.25
CA LEU A 370 33.78 -0.48 -41.21
C LEU A 370 35.26 -0.21 -41.45
N ILE A 371 36.12 -0.92 -40.74
CA ILE A 371 37.56 -0.93 -41.02
C ILE A 371 37.89 -2.22 -41.78
N ASP A 372 38.39 -2.08 -43.00
CA ASP A 372 38.92 -3.18 -43.79
C ASP A 372 40.14 -3.82 -43.08
N PRO A 373 40.07 -5.10 -42.68
CA PRO A 373 41.18 -5.76 -41.98
C PRO A 373 42.41 -5.99 -42.87
N ALA A 374 42.29 -5.90 -44.19
CA ALA A 374 43.39 -6.08 -45.14
C ALA A 374 44.13 -4.77 -45.48
N THR A 375 43.44 -3.63 -45.47
CA THR A 375 44.03 -2.33 -45.86
C THR A 375 44.02 -1.25 -44.76
N GLY A 376 43.23 -1.43 -43.70
CA GLY A 376 42.98 -0.41 -42.68
C GLY A 376 42.06 0.74 -43.14
N ALA A 377 41.52 0.68 -44.36
CA ALA A 377 40.64 1.72 -44.89
C ALA A 377 39.28 1.76 -44.17
N LYS A 378 38.76 2.97 -43.96
CA LYS A 378 37.43 3.22 -43.39
C LYS A 378 36.40 3.29 -44.51
N VAL A 379 35.44 2.36 -44.54
CA VAL A 379 34.48 2.17 -45.63
C VAL A 379 33.06 1.93 -45.11
N ASP A 380 32.05 2.28 -45.93
CA ASP A 380 30.64 2.03 -45.63
C ASP A 380 30.20 0.61 -46.02
N THR A 381 30.93 -0.04 -46.92
CA THR A 381 30.66 -1.41 -47.40
C THR A 381 31.97 -2.14 -47.57
N LEU A 382 32.05 -3.36 -47.03
CA LEU A 382 33.24 -4.21 -47.05
C LEU A 382 32.85 -5.62 -47.50
N LYS A 383 33.36 -6.05 -48.65
CA LYS A 383 33.22 -7.45 -49.09
C LYS A 383 34.41 -8.28 -48.59
N VAL A 384 34.12 -9.34 -47.83
CA VAL A 384 35.10 -10.34 -47.42
C VAL A 384 35.00 -11.54 -48.37
N PRO A 385 36.04 -11.85 -49.17
CA PRO A 385 35.97 -12.90 -50.19
C PRO A 385 35.65 -14.29 -49.62
N ASN A 386 34.74 -15.02 -50.27
CA ASN A 386 34.23 -16.35 -49.87
C ASN A 386 33.39 -16.36 -48.58
N GLU A 387 33.13 -15.21 -47.96
CA GLU A 387 32.29 -15.10 -46.76
C GLU A 387 31.00 -14.33 -47.01
N GLY A 388 31.10 -13.07 -47.44
CA GLY A 388 29.94 -12.19 -47.55
C GLY A 388 30.28 -10.71 -47.68
N THR A 389 29.26 -9.87 -47.64
CA THR A 389 29.38 -8.41 -47.71
C THR A 389 28.77 -7.77 -46.46
N TYR A 390 29.59 -6.97 -45.77
CA TYR A 390 29.19 -6.14 -44.65
C TYR A 390 28.81 -4.73 -45.13
N VAL A 391 27.79 -4.13 -44.54
CA VAL A 391 27.40 -2.72 -44.76
C VAL A 391 27.14 -2.07 -43.41
N ALA A 392 27.81 -0.95 -43.14
CA ALA A 392 27.53 -0.09 -41.98
C ALA A 392 26.39 0.88 -42.35
N ASN A 393 25.35 0.91 -41.53
CA ASN A 393 24.18 1.74 -41.76
C ASN A 393 24.25 3.02 -40.91
N PRO A 394 23.64 4.15 -41.36
CA PRO A 394 23.64 5.40 -40.58
C PRO A 394 22.98 5.28 -39.19
N ASP A 395 22.08 4.32 -39.00
CA ASP A 395 21.37 4.06 -37.74
C ASP A 395 22.20 3.34 -36.66
N GLY A 396 23.50 3.10 -36.91
CA GLY A 396 24.40 2.40 -35.99
C GLY A 396 24.42 0.89 -36.18
N THR A 397 23.52 0.31 -37.00
CA THR A 397 23.53 -1.13 -37.29
C THR A 397 24.59 -1.49 -38.33
N VAL A 398 25.02 -2.76 -38.31
CA VAL A 398 25.83 -3.35 -39.38
C VAL A 398 25.12 -4.59 -39.90
N THR A 399 24.88 -4.63 -41.20
CA THR A 399 24.35 -5.82 -41.86
C THR A 399 25.47 -6.67 -42.44
N PHE A 400 25.24 -7.98 -42.52
CA PHE A 400 26.09 -8.93 -43.22
C PHE A 400 25.24 -9.83 -44.10
N THR A 401 25.48 -9.78 -45.41
CA THR A 401 24.86 -10.70 -46.38
C THR A 401 25.90 -11.75 -46.78
N PRO A 402 25.73 -13.03 -46.39
CA PRO A 402 26.68 -14.08 -46.74
C PRO A 402 26.67 -14.41 -48.23
N GLU A 403 27.81 -14.87 -48.76
CA GLU A 403 27.83 -15.50 -50.08
C GLU A 403 27.10 -16.87 -50.02
N PRO A 404 26.47 -17.35 -51.11
CA PRO A 404 25.55 -18.51 -51.06
C PRO A 404 26.14 -19.82 -50.51
N GLN A 405 27.47 -20.00 -50.55
CA GLN A 405 28.16 -21.18 -50.03
C GLN A 405 28.69 -21.00 -48.59
N PHE A 406 28.65 -19.79 -48.03
CA PHE A 406 29.35 -19.52 -46.78
C PHE A 406 28.61 -20.10 -45.56
N VAL A 407 29.32 -20.90 -44.78
CA VAL A 407 28.87 -21.52 -43.53
C VAL A 407 30.02 -21.48 -42.54
N GLY A 408 29.76 -21.07 -41.29
CA GLY A 408 30.79 -20.92 -40.26
C GLY A 408 30.66 -19.59 -39.50
N LYS A 409 31.69 -19.23 -38.72
CA LYS A 409 31.80 -17.89 -38.13
C LYS A 409 32.61 -17.02 -39.10
N ALA A 410 32.06 -15.88 -39.51
CA ALA A 410 32.73 -14.97 -40.43
C ALA A 410 33.93 -14.29 -39.76
N THR A 411 34.83 -13.74 -40.56
CA THR A 411 35.93 -12.88 -40.11
C THR A 411 35.35 -11.65 -39.41
N PRO A 412 35.68 -11.40 -38.13
CA PRO A 412 35.20 -10.22 -37.39
C PRO A 412 35.58 -8.93 -38.10
N VAL A 413 34.59 -8.09 -38.43
CA VAL A 413 34.84 -6.77 -39.00
C VAL A 413 34.80 -5.73 -37.88
N LYS A 414 35.82 -4.87 -37.86
CA LYS A 414 35.87 -3.73 -36.94
C LYS A 414 34.90 -2.63 -37.37
N VAL A 415 34.19 -2.07 -36.40
CA VAL A 415 33.24 -0.97 -36.57
C VAL A 415 33.71 0.18 -35.69
N GLU A 416 33.84 1.37 -36.28
CA GLU A 416 34.31 2.57 -35.62
C GLU A 416 33.22 3.66 -35.58
N ARG A 417 33.11 4.32 -34.42
CA ARG A 417 32.43 5.61 -34.25
C ARG A 417 33.34 6.59 -33.52
N VAL A 418 32.95 7.85 -33.47
CA VAL A 418 33.62 8.90 -32.69
C VAL A 418 32.67 9.46 -31.63
N ASP A 419 33.22 10.00 -30.55
CA ASP A 419 32.48 10.92 -29.69
C ASP A 419 32.34 12.32 -30.33
N THR A 420 31.55 13.18 -29.70
CA THR A 420 31.34 14.59 -30.12
C THR A 420 32.60 15.46 -30.06
N ASN A 421 33.69 14.98 -29.46
CA ASN A 421 35.02 15.60 -29.50
C ASN A 421 35.90 15.06 -30.66
N GLY A 422 35.45 14.02 -31.36
CA GLY A 422 36.19 13.34 -32.43
C GLY A 422 37.05 12.15 -31.99
N THR A 423 36.96 11.71 -30.72
CA THR A 423 37.74 10.59 -30.18
C THR A 423 37.23 9.26 -30.75
N PRO A 424 38.05 8.47 -31.49
CA PRO A 424 37.58 7.24 -32.10
C PRO A 424 37.50 6.07 -31.10
N VAL A 425 36.42 5.32 -31.19
CA VAL A 425 36.19 4.06 -30.46
C VAL A 425 35.87 2.95 -31.45
N GLN A 426 36.49 1.79 -31.27
CA GLN A 426 36.36 0.64 -32.16
C GLN A 426 35.84 -0.58 -31.39
N THR A 427 34.93 -1.33 -32.01
CA THR A 427 34.55 -2.67 -31.57
C THR A 427 34.39 -3.60 -32.79
N THR A 428 33.83 -4.80 -32.63
CA THR A 428 33.65 -5.75 -33.74
C THR A 428 32.21 -6.21 -33.92
N TYR A 429 31.82 -6.49 -35.16
CA TYR A 429 30.66 -7.28 -35.50
C TYR A 429 31.12 -8.63 -36.05
N THR A 430 30.61 -9.73 -35.48
CA THR A 430 30.92 -11.09 -35.95
C THR A 430 29.66 -11.94 -36.19
N PRO A 431 29.19 -12.04 -37.44
CA PRO A 431 28.09 -12.92 -37.81
C PRO A 431 28.55 -14.39 -37.91
N LYS A 432 27.61 -15.29 -37.67
CA LYS A 432 27.76 -16.74 -37.83
C LYS A 432 26.66 -17.27 -38.73
N VAL A 433 27.04 -18.05 -39.73
CA VAL A 433 26.11 -18.67 -40.67
C VAL A 433 26.00 -20.16 -40.37
N THR A 434 24.77 -20.63 -40.15
CA THR A 434 24.45 -22.06 -40.07
C THR A 434 23.99 -22.56 -41.44
N ALA A 435 24.48 -23.74 -41.84
CA ALA A 435 24.07 -24.37 -43.09
C ALA A 435 22.54 -24.56 -43.14
N VAL A 436 21.97 -24.38 -44.33
CA VAL A 436 20.66 -24.95 -44.66
C VAL A 436 20.90 -26.32 -45.30
N THR A 437 20.18 -27.33 -44.84
CA THR A 437 20.28 -28.69 -45.40
C THR A 437 18.92 -29.06 -46.00
N PRO A 438 18.76 -29.07 -47.32
CA PRO A 438 17.52 -29.55 -47.93
C PRO A 438 17.26 -31.02 -47.58
N VAL A 439 15.99 -31.36 -47.31
CA VAL A 439 15.57 -32.65 -46.78
C VAL A 439 14.87 -33.44 -47.88
N GLY A 440 15.32 -34.68 -48.09
CA GLY A 440 14.75 -35.62 -49.04
C GLY A 440 13.94 -36.68 -48.31
N THR A 441 12.64 -36.77 -48.59
CA THR A 441 11.76 -37.81 -48.04
C THR A 441 11.79 -39.02 -48.98
N PRO A 442 12.24 -40.20 -48.51
CA PRO A 442 12.17 -41.43 -49.30
C PRO A 442 10.73 -41.76 -49.71
N ALA A 443 10.58 -42.39 -50.87
CA ALA A 443 9.32 -42.99 -51.30
C ALA A 443 9.45 -44.51 -51.35
N GLU A 444 8.38 -45.22 -51.02
CA GLU A 444 8.32 -46.67 -51.17
C GLU A 444 7.12 -47.05 -52.03
N SER A 445 7.17 -48.24 -52.62
CA SER A 445 6.00 -48.86 -53.23
C SER A 445 6.03 -50.36 -53.02
N GLU A 446 4.87 -50.98 -53.01
CA GLU A 446 4.71 -52.43 -52.87
C GLU A 446 3.75 -52.92 -53.96
N GLY A 447 4.18 -53.90 -54.75
CA GLY A 447 3.43 -54.41 -55.90
C GLY A 447 3.64 -55.91 -56.13
N PRO A 448 2.76 -56.56 -56.90
CA PRO A 448 2.85 -57.99 -57.22
C PRO A 448 4.00 -58.30 -58.20
N GLN A 449 4.50 -59.52 -58.15
CA GLN A 449 5.54 -60.05 -59.02
C GLN A 449 5.23 -59.81 -60.51
N GLY A 450 6.19 -59.21 -61.21
CA GLY A 450 6.11 -58.91 -62.65
C GLY A 450 5.41 -57.59 -63.04
N GLN A 451 4.78 -56.86 -62.11
CA GLN A 451 4.12 -55.58 -62.44
C GLN A 451 5.03 -54.36 -62.21
N PRO A 452 5.02 -53.35 -63.11
CA PRO A 452 5.64 -52.05 -62.85
C PRO A 452 4.99 -51.34 -61.67
N GLN A 453 5.81 -50.69 -60.85
CA GLN A 453 5.38 -49.89 -59.70
C GLN A 453 6.10 -48.54 -59.69
N SER A 454 5.56 -47.54 -59.01
CA SER A 454 6.14 -46.18 -59.02
C SER A 454 5.91 -45.42 -57.73
N GLY A 455 6.87 -44.57 -57.36
CA GLY A 455 6.78 -43.64 -56.24
C GLY A 455 7.55 -42.35 -56.54
N THR A 456 7.17 -41.26 -55.88
CA THR A 456 7.77 -39.92 -56.08
C THR A 456 8.43 -39.49 -54.77
N PRO A 457 9.76 -39.60 -54.62
CA PRO A 457 10.47 -39.00 -53.49
C PRO A 457 10.27 -37.48 -53.50
N THR A 458 9.97 -36.91 -52.33
CA THR A 458 9.73 -35.46 -52.19
C THR A 458 10.93 -34.77 -51.59
N PHE A 459 11.11 -33.49 -51.92
CA PHE A 459 12.26 -32.70 -51.50
C PHE A 459 11.77 -31.35 -50.97
N GLU A 460 12.27 -30.94 -49.80
CA GLU A 460 11.96 -29.66 -49.17
C GLU A 460 13.25 -28.86 -48.95
N GLY A 461 13.20 -27.54 -49.14
CA GLY A 461 14.34 -26.66 -48.88
C GLY A 461 14.62 -26.57 -47.38
N GLY A 462 15.89 -26.48 -46.99
CA GLY A 462 16.28 -26.42 -45.57
C GLY A 462 15.81 -25.14 -44.85
N ASP A 463 15.46 -24.10 -45.60
CA ASP A 463 14.76 -22.89 -45.16
C ASP A 463 13.92 -22.36 -46.35
N PRO A 464 12.73 -21.76 -46.17
CA PRO A 464 11.94 -21.17 -47.25
C PRO A 464 12.65 -20.10 -48.09
N ALA A 465 13.74 -19.52 -47.60
CA ALA A 465 14.63 -18.62 -48.35
C ALA A 465 15.48 -19.34 -49.41
N VAL A 466 15.76 -20.62 -49.18
CA VAL A 466 16.60 -21.48 -50.03
C VAL A 466 15.78 -22.73 -50.40
N PRO A 467 14.73 -22.57 -51.22
CA PRO A 467 13.91 -23.68 -51.66
C PRO A 467 14.68 -24.59 -52.63
N ILE A 468 14.15 -25.79 -52.87
CA ILE A 468 14.56 -26.65 -53.98
C ILE A 468 14.50 -25.86 -55.29
N ASP A 469 15.53 -26.00 -56.14
CA ASP A 469 15.51 -25.33 -57.44
C ASP A 469 14.73 -26.17 -58.46
N GLU A 470 13.44 -25.87 -58.59
CA GLU A 470 12.52 -26.51 -59.55
C GLU A 470 12.93 -26.32 -61.02
N ASN A 471 13.91 -25.46 -61.32
CA ASN A 471 14.52 -25.37 -62.65
C ASN A 471 15.48 -26.53 -62.94
N VAL A 472 15.93 -27.26 -61.91
CA VAL A 472 16.84 -28.41 -62.03
C VAL A 472 16.03 -29.71 -61.92
N ALA A 473 15.88 -30.38 -63.07
CA ALA A 473 15.19 -31.66 -63.16
C ALA A 473 15.88 -32.73 -62.28
N PRO A 474 15.10 -33.61 -61.62
CA PRO A 474 15.64 -34.65 -60.75
C PRO A 474 16.35 -35.74 -61.58
N LYS A 475 17.40 -36.35 -61.01
CA LYS A 475 18.14 -37.45 -61.64
C LYS A 475 18.26 -38.65 -60.71
N LEU A 476 18.27 -39.85 -61.26
CA LEU A 476 18.67 -41.05 -60.53
C LEU A 476 20.20 -41.08 -60.45
N VAL A 477 20.75 -41.48 -59.30
CA VAL A 477 22.15 -41.83 -59.14
C VAL A 477 22.30 -43.31 -59.49
N ASP A 478 23.13 -43.63 -60.48
CA ASP A 478 23.46 -45.02 -60.80
C ASP A 478 24.29 -45.63 -59.65
N PRO A 479 23.80 -46.64 -58.91
CA PRO A 479 24.51 -47.22 -57.77
C PRO A 479 25.79 -47.98 -58.16
N LYS A 480 26.06 -48.18 -59.46
CA LYS A 480 27.30 -48.79 -59.96
C LYS A 480 28.37 -47.76 -60.33
N THR A 481 27.99 -46.57 -60.81
CA THR A 481 28.96 -45.58 -61.32
C THR A 481 28.93 -44.22 -60.62
N GLY A 482 27.92 -43.94 -59.78
CA GLY A 482 27.73 -42.66 -59.10
C GLY A 482 27.25 -41.52 -60.00
N ASN A 483 27.03 -41.78 -61.30
CA ASN A 483 26.60 -40.76 -62.27
C ASN A 483 25.10 -40.48 -62.19
N GLU A 484 24.72 -39.26 -62.55
CA GLU A 484 23.34 -38.80 -62.66
C GLU A 484 22.74 -39.21 -64.03
N VAL A 485 21.65 -39.97 -63.99
CA VAL A 485 21.00 -40.59 -65.16
C VAL A 485 19.47 -40.54 -65.05
N ASP A 486 18.77 -40.66 -66.18
CA ASP A 486 17.30 -40.74 -66.21
C ASP A 486 16.77 -42.19 -66.10
N LYS A 487 17.65 -43.18 -66.25
CA LYS A 487 17.35 -44.62 -66.25
C LYS A 487 18.52 -45.43 -65.74
N VAL A 488 18.26 -46.43 -64.90
CA VAL A 488 19.27 -47.43 -64.47
C VAL A 488 18.64 -48.82 -64.32
N THR A 489 19.39 -49.87 -64.63
CA THR A 489 18.94 -51.27 -64.52
C THR A 489 19.81 -52.01 -63.51
N VAL A 490 19.16 -52.68 -62.55
CA VAL A 490 19.78 -53.49 -61.51
C VAL A 490 19.57 -54.97 -61.87
N PRO A 491 20.61 -55.70 -62.35
CA PRO A 491 20.45 -57.06 -62.85
C PRO A 491 19.95 -58.04 -61.79
N GLY A 492 18.94 -58.84 -62.13
CA GLY A 492 18.28 -59.78 -61.22
C GLY A 492 17.22 -59.14 -60.32
N GLU A 493 16.94 -57.85 -60.48
CA GLU A 493 15.89 -57.12 -59.74
C GLU A 493 14.92 -56.43 -60.69
N GLY A 494 15.41 -55.52 -61.53
CA GLY A 494 14.56 -54.73 -62.42
C GLY A 494 15.17 -53.42 -62.91
N THR A 495 14.35 -52.58 -63.54
CA THR A 495 14.76 -51.31 -64.17
C THR A 495 14.04 -50.12 -63.58
N TYR A 496 14.80 -49.11 -63.17
CA TYR A 496 14.34 -47.80 -62.68
C TYR A 496 14.40 -46.73 -63.78
N THR A 497 13.43 -45.84 -63.80
CA THR A 497 13.37 -44.62 -64.63
C THR A 497 12.78 -43.47 -63.82
N VAL A 498 13.25 -42.23 -64.00
CA VAL A 498 12.67 -41.03 -63.36
C VAL A 498 12.16 -40.04 -64.41
N ASP A 499 11.03 -39.37 -64.13
CA ASP A 499 10.48 -38.30 -64.96
C ASP A 499 10.89 -36.89 -64.48
N PRO A 500 10.70 -35.82 -65.27
CA PRO A 500 11.04 -34.46 -64.86
C PRO A 500 10.31 -33.95 -63.61
N ASN A 501 9.22 -34.60 -63.20
CA ASN A 501 8.44 -34.27 -62.00
C ASN A 501 8.93 -35.04 -60.76
N GLY A 502 9.97 -35.86 -60.88
CA GLY A 502 10.54 -36.67 -59.79
C GLY A 502 9.87 -38.01 -59.57
N LYS A 503 8.90 -38.40 -60.40
CA LYS A 503 8.26 -39.72 -60.29
C LYS A 503 9.22 -40.79 -60.78
N VAL A 504 9.59 -41.72 -59.90
CA VAL A 504 10.38 -42.91 -60.25
C VAL A 504 9.45 -44.07 -60.51
N THR A 505 9.69 -44.80 -61.60
CA THR A 505 9.01 -46.06 -61.93
C THR A 505 10.04 -47.19 -61.97
N PHE A 506 9.76 -48.29 -61.28
CA PHE A 506 10.53 -49.53 -61.27
C PHE A 506 9.73 -50.66 -61.92
N THR A 507 10.33 -51.34 -62.89
CA THR A 507 9.78 -52.55 -63.53
C THR A 507 10.61 -53.77 -63.12
N PRO A 508 10.05 -54.73 -62.36
CA PRO A 508 10.78 -55.91 -61.88
C PRO A 508 10.99 -56.96 -62.99
N GLU A 509 12.00 -57.81 -62.81
CA GLU A 509 12.13 -59.03 -63.61
C GLU A 509 11.06 -60.08 -63.22
N PRO A 510 10.51 -60.91 -64.14
CA PRO A 510 9.32 -61.74 -63.87
C PRO A 510 9.45 -62.78 -62.75
N GLN A 511 10.67 -63.11 -62.32
CA GLN A 511 10.95 -64.07 -61.23
C GLN A 511 11.49 -63.38 -59.96
N PHE A 512 11.67 -62.06 -59.98
CA PHE A 512 12.17 -61.31 -58.84
C PHE A 512 11.09 -61.12 -57.77
N LYS A 513 11.47 -61.29 -56.50
CA LYS A 513 10.60 -61.17 -55.32
C LYS A 513 11.42 -60.79 -54.09
N GLY A 514 10.84 -59.98 -53.22
CA GLY A 514 11.51 -59.30 -52.10
C GLY A 514 11.69 -57.80 -52.34
N ASN A 515 12.50 -57.16 -51.51
CA ASN A 515 12.80 -55.74 -51.62
C ASN A 515 13.93 -55.53 -52.65
N ALA A 516 13.72 -54.67 -53.63
CA ALA A 516 14.81 -54.21 -54.51
C ALA A 516 15.68 -53.17 -53.79
N LYS A 517 16.93 -52.99 -54.22
CA LYS A 517 17.93 -52.12 -53.54
C LYS A 517 17.57 -50.62 -53.55
N GLY A 518 16.62 -50.23 -54.39
CA GLY A 518 16.14 -48.86 -54.54
C GLY A 518 17.00 -48.01 -55.47
N GLY A 519 16.41 -46.97 -56.04
CA GLY A 519 17.10 -45.94 -56.81
C GLY A 519 17.16 -44.64 -56.03
N ASP A 520 18.33 -44.03 -55.87
CA ASP A 520 18.48 -42.74 -55.20
C ASP A 520 18.22 -41.61 -56.18
N VAL A 521 17.24 -40.74 -55.89
CA VAL A 521 16.96 -39.53 -56.67
C VAL A 521 17.68 -38.36 -56.04
N LYS A 522 18.37 -37.56 -56.86
CA LYS A 522 19.13 -36.38 -56.46
C LYS A 522 18.47 -35.09 -57.00
N ARG A 523 18.45 -34.06 -56.15
CA ARG A 523 18.03 -32.68 -56.40
C ARG A 523 19.01 -31.70 -55.77
N VAL A 524 18.85 -30.40 -56.05
CA VAL A 524 19.59 -29.30 -55.42
C VAL A 524 18.64 -28.23 -54.94
N ASP A 525 19.04 -27.48 -53.90
CA ASP A 525 18.42 -26.20 -53.56
C ASP A 525 18.98 -25.05 -54.42
N LYS A 526 18.43 -23.84 -54.26
CA LYS A 526 18.89 -22.64 -54.97
C LYS A 526 20.29 -22.14 -54.56
N ASN A 527 20.88 -22.68 -53.50
CA ASN A 527 22.30 -22.52 -53.18
C ASN A 527 23.16 -23.67 -53.76
N GLY A 528 22.58 -24.62 -54.50
CA GLY A 528 23.29 -25.78 -55.04
C GLY A 528 23.55 -26.90 -54.04
N THR A 529 23.01 -26.82 -52.81
CA THR A 529 23.18 -27.87 -51.80
C THR A 529 22.46 -29.14 -52.28
N THR A 530 23.20 -30.23 -52.47
CA THR A 530 22.64 -31.48 -53.01
C THR A 530 21.88 -32.26 -51.95
N VAL A 531 20.69 -32.71 -52.29
CA VAL A 531 19.86 -33.62 -51.48
C VAL A 531 19.56 -34.89 -52.26
N THR A 532 19.53 -36.03 -51.57
CA THR A 532 19.18 -37.34 -52.14
C THR A 532 18.06 -38.00 -51.35
N ALA A 533 17.07 -38.56 -52.04
CA ALA A 533 15.98 -39.34 -51.46
C ALA A 533 15.85 -40.69 -52.19
N LYS A 534 15.77 -41.79 -51.43
CA LYS A 534 15.67 -43.13 -52.00
C LYS A 534 14.23 -43.45 -52.43
N TYR A 535 14.07 -44.06 -53.59
CA TYR A 535 12.86 -44.78 -53.95
C TYR A 535 13.07 -46.30 -53.80
N THR A 536 12.35 -46.95 -52.89
CA THR A 536 12.47 -48.39 -52.58
C THR A 536 11.23 -49.17 -53.02
N PRO A 537 11.30 -50.00 -54.09
CA PRO A 537 10.22 -50.88 -54.48
C PRO A 537 10.34 -52.26 -53.83
N LYS A 538 9.21 -52.79 -53.37
CA LYS A 538 9.04 -54.16 -52.86
C LYS A 538 8.17 -54.97 -53.81
N VAL A 539 8.59 -56.19 -54.11
CA VAL A 539 7.93 -57.08 -55.06
C VAL A 539 7.43 -58.32 -54.32
N ASN A 540 6.11 -58.42 -54.16
CA ASN A 540 5.49 -59.53 -53.46
C ASN A 540 5.34 -60.74 -54.38
N ALA A 541 5.78 -61.90 -53.88
CA ALA A 541 5.55 -63.18 -54.55
C ALA A 541 4.05 -63.45 -54.66
N VAL A 542 3.58 -63.77 -55.86
CA VAL A 542 2.19 -64.18 -56.09
C VAL A 542 2.12 -65.70 -55.96
N THR A 543 1.31 -66.18 -55.02
CA THR A 543 1.08 -67.61 -54.78
C THR A 543 -0.40 -67.88 -55.00
N PRO A 544 -0.80 -68.78 -55.92
CA PRO A 544 -2.19 -69.15 -56.10
C PRO A 544 -2.67 -69.94 -54.88
N VAL A 545 -3.93 -69.72 -54.49
CA VAL A 545 -4.53 -70.31 -53.29
C VAL A 545 -5.79 -71.08 -53.64
N GLY A 546 -5.91 -72.30 -53.13
CA GLY A 546 -7.16 -73.05 -53.15
C GLY A 546 -7.85 -72.96 -51.81
N THR A 547 -9.09 -72.45 -51.76
CA THR A 547 -9.88 -72.36 -50.53
C THR A 547 -10.58 -73.68 -50.24
N PRO A 548 -10.45 -74.25 -49.03
CA PRO A 548 -11.15 -75.49 -48.68
C PRO A 548 -12.66 -75.32 -48.85
N THR A 549 -13.29 -76.33 -49.45
CA THR A 549 -14.73 -76.34 -49.71
C THR A 549 -15.36 -77.43 -48.87
N GLU A 550 -16.47 -77.10 -48.20
CA GLU A 550 -17.20 -78.05 -47.38
C GLU A 550 -18.67 -78.07 -47.79
N SER A 551 -19.21 -79.27 -48.00
CA SER A 551 -20.63 -79.44 -48.31
C SER A 551 -21.37 -79.97 -47.09
N GLU A 552 -22.60 -79.50 -46.88
CA GLU A 552 -23.49 -80.04 -45.85
C GLU A 552 -24.76 -80.60 -46.48
N GLY A 553 -25.31 -81.65 -45.88
CA GLY A 553 -26.58 -82.24 -46.31
C GLY A 553 -27.13 -83.22 -45.28
N PRO A 554 -28.47 -83.43 -45.26
CA PRO A 554 -29.10 -84.32 -44.30
C PRO A 554 -28.73 -85.80 -44.56
N GLN A 555 -28.81 -86.59 -43.51
CA GLN A 555 -28.55 -88.04 -43.52
C GLN A 555 -29.20 -88.76 -44.72
N GLY A 556 -28.36 -89.37 -45.56
CA GLY A 556 -28.78 -90.17 -46.72
C GLY A 556 -28.82 -89.45 -48.08
N GLN A 557 -28.42 -88.17 -48.17
CA GLN A 557 -28.33 -87.45 -49.46
C GLN A 557 -26.89 -87.31 -49.98
N SER A 558 -26.70 -87.43 -51.30
CA SER A 558 -25.44 -87.10 -51.97
C SER A 558 -25.19 -85.59 -51.98
N GLN A 559 -23.91 -85.21 -51.98
CA GLN A 559 -23.43 -83.83 -51.89
C GLN A 559 -22.44 -83.56 -53.04
N THR A 560 -22.36 -82.34 -53.55
CA THR A 560 -21.39 -81.95 -54.60
C THR A 560 -21.12 -80.46 -54.49
N ASP A 561 -19.85 -80.07 -54.59
CA ASP A 561 -19.44 -78.66 -54.57
C ASP A 561 -18.14 -78.45 -55.38
N THR A 562 -17.70 -77.21 -55.56
CA THR A 562 -16.51 -76.86 -56.37
C THR A 562 -15.37 -76.37 -55.48
N PRO A 563 -14.24 -77.09 -55.38
CA PRO A 563 -13.01 -76.55 -54.81
C PRO A 563 -12.54 -75.30 -55.56
N VAL A 564 -12.72 -74.13 -54.94
CA VAL A 564 -12.37 -72.84 -55.56
C VAL A 564 -10.86 -72.60 -55.47
N PHE A 565 -10.25 -72.27 -56.61
CA PHE A 565 -8.87 -71.83 -56.72
C PHE A 565 -8.81 -70.41 -57.26
N LYS A 566 -7.94 -69.57 -56.68
CA LYS A 566 -7.72 -68.18 -57.10
C LYS A 566 -6.25 -67.95 -57.40
N GLY A 567 -5.97 -67.26 -58.51
CA GLY A 567 -4.63 -66.78 -58.83
C GLY A 567 -4.11 -65.82 -57.76
N GLY A 568 -2.79 -65.83 -57.53
CA GLY A 568 -2.17 -64.97 -56.51
C GLY A 568 -2.36 -63.47 -56.79
N ASP A 569 -2.54 -63.11 -58.06
CA ASP A 569 -2.91 -61.79 -58.55
C ASP A 569 -3.82 -61.94 -59.80
N PRO A 570 -4.74 -61.01 -60.10
CA PRO A 570 -5.57 -61.07 -61.31
C PRO A 570 -4.80 -61.11 -62.64
N ALA A 571 -3.55 -60.63 -62.68
CA ALA A 571 -2.67 -60.74 -63.85
C ALA A 571 -1.97 -62.11 -63.97
N VAL A 572 -2.09 -62.99 -62.97
CA VAL A 572 -1.59 -64.37 -62.96
C VAL A 572 -2.71 -65.32 -62.49
N PRO A 573 -3.75 -65.56 -63.32
CA PRO A 573 -4.89 -66.40 -62.97
C PRO A 573 -4.56 -67.90 -62.89
N ILE A 574 -5.51 -68.68 -62.37
CA ILE A 574 -5.49 -70.15 -62.45
C ILE A 574 -5.63 -70.58 -63.92
N ASP A 575 -4.93 -71.64 -64.33
CA ASP A 575 -5.19 -72.25 -65.64
C ASP A 575 -6.43 -73.16 -65.56
N GLU A 576 -7.57 -72.60 -65.95
CA GLU A 576 -8.85 -73.31 -65.95
C GLU A 576 -8.92 -74.46 -66.97
N ASN A 577 -8.00 -74.51 -67.95
CA ASN A 577 -7.90 -75.59 -68.94
C ASN A 577 -7.36 -76.89 -68.34
N VAL A 578 -6.78 -76.85 -67.13
CA VAL A 578 -6.27 -78.02 -66.42
C VAL A 578 -7.32 -78.52 -65.42
N ALA A 579 -7.88 -79.71 -65.67
CA ALA A 579 -8.83 -80.34 -64.75
C ALA A 579 -8.17 -80.65 -63.38
N PRO A 580 -8.90 -80.49 -62.26
CA PRO A 580 -8.36 -80.80 -60.94
C PRO A 580 -8.07 -82.29 -60.77
N LYS A 581 -7.18 -82.64 -59.84
CA LYS A 581 -6.97 -84.03 -59.39
C LYS A 581 -7.16 -84.14 -57.89
N LEU A 582 -7.78 -85.24 -57.45
CA LEU A 582 -7.74 -85.66 -56.05
C LEU A 582 -6.33 -86.16 -55.73
N ILE A 583 -5.84 -85.93 -54.52
CA ILE A 583 -4.62 -86.56 -54.01
C ILE A 583 -5.04 -87.63 -53.00
N ASP A 584 -4.75 -88.89 -53.31
CA ASP A 584 -4.95 -90.02 -52.40
C ASP A 584 -4.07 -89.83 -51.14
N PRO A 585 -4.64 -89.71 -49.94
CA PRO A 585 -3.87 -89.51 -48.71
C PRO A 585 -3.04 -90.73 -48.29
N ALA A 586 -3.31 -91.93 -48.82
CA ALA A 586 -2.56 -93.15 -48.52
C ALA A 586 -1.35 -93.37 -49.44
N THR A 587 -1.41 -92.94 -50.70
CA THR A 587 -0.34 -93.17 -51.69
C THR A 587 0.33 -91.90 -52.23
N GLY A 588 -0.29 -90.73 -52.06
CA GLY A 588 0.13 -89.48 -52.70
C GLY A 588 -0.16 -89.41 -54.20
N ALA A 589 -0.83 -90.42 -54.79
CA ALA A 589 -1.17 -90.45 -56.20
C ALA A 589 -2.24 -89.42 -56.56
N LYS A 590 -2.15 -88.86 -57.76
CA LYS A 590 -3.13 -87.92 -58.33
C LYS A 590 -4.18 -88.70 -59.13
N VAL A 591 -5.41 -88.72 -58.64
CA VAL A 591 -6.49 -89.62 -59.10
C VAL A 591 -7.82 -88.86 -59.30
N ASP A 592 -8.78 -89.50 -59.95
CA ASP A 592 -10.10 -88.91 -60.29
C ASP A 592 -11.24 -89.43 -59.39
N THR A 593 -11.02 -90.48 -58.60
CA THR A 593 -12.04 -91.10 -57.74
C THR A 593 -11.37 -91.75 -56.52
N LEU A 594 -11.97 -91.62 -55.33
CA LEU A 594 -11.42 -92.13 -54.08
C LEU A 594 -12.55 -92.57 -53.12
N LYS A 595 -12.53 -93.81 -52.64
CA LYS A 595 -13.52 -94.31 -51.65
C LYS A 595 -12.96 -94.30 -50.24
N VAL A 596 -13.74 -93.84 -49.26
CA VAL A 596 -13.40 -93.91 -47.82
C VAL A 596 -14.34 -94.89 -47.09
N PRO A 597 -13.81 -95.96 -46.47
CA PRO A 597 -14.64 -96.98 -45.81
C PRO A 597 -15.50 -96.45 -44.66
N ASN A 598 -16.76 -96.90 -44.59
CA ASN A 598 -17.76 -96.53 -43.58
C ASN A 598 -18.23 -95.06 -43.59
N GLU A 599 -17.79 -94.27 -44.57
CA GLU A 599 -18.19 -92.86 -44.73
C GLU A 599 -18.92 -92.65 -46.06
N GLY A 600 -18.25 -92.91 -47.18
CA GLY A 600 -18.76 -92.61 -48.52
C GLY A 600 -17.72 -92.67 -49.63
N THR A 601 -18.05 -92.12 -50.81
CA THR A 601 -17.17 -92.14 -52.00
C THR A 601 -17.06 -90.76 -52.65
N TYR A 602 -15.84 -90.35 -53.00
CA TYR A 602 -15.48 -89.10 -53.64
C TYR A 602 -15.17 -89.27 -55.13
N THR A 603 -15.57 -88.30 -55.95
CA THR A 603 -15.24 -88.22 -57.40
C THR A 603 -14.90 -86.79 -57.77
N ALA A 604 -13.78 -86.55 -58.48
CA ALA A 604 -13.48 -85.25 -59.09
C ALA A 604 -13.94 -85.24 -60.56
N ASN A 605 -14.62 -84.18 -60.95
CA ASN A 605 -15.26 -84.04 -62.25
C ASN A 605 -14.49 -83.05 -63.13
N ALA A 606 -14.59 -83.22 -64.45
CA ALA A 606 -13.86 -82.41 -65.43
C ALA A 606 -14.31 -80.94 -65.49
N ASP A 607 -15.48 -80.61 -64.93
CA ASP A 607 -16.01 -79.25 -64.79
C ASP A 607 -15.42 -78.48 -63.60
N GLY A 608 -14.62 -79.16 -62.75
CA GLY A 608 -14.03 -78.59 -61.54
C GLY A 608 -14.72 -79.01 -60.23
N THR A 609 -15.89 -79.65 -60.28
CA THR A 609 -16.63 -80.08 -59.09
C THR A 609 -16.05 -81.34 -58.45
N VAL A 610 -16.37 -81.56 -57.17
CA VAL A 610 -16.12 -82.82 -56.45
C VAL A 610 -17.42 -83.28 -55.78
N THR A 611 -17.79 -84.53 -56.03
CA THR A 611 -19.01 -85.19 -55.52
C THR A 611 -18.67 -86.13 -54.37
N PHE A 612 -19.48 -86.15 -53.32
CA PHE A 612 -19.46 -87.17 -52.25
C PHE A 612 -20.84 -87.81 -52.05
N THR A 613 -20.88 -89.13 -51.85
CA THR A 613 -22.11 -89.87 -51.51
C THR A 613 -21.92 -90.64 -50.20
N PRO A 614 -22.70 -90.34 -49.13
CA PRO A 614 -22.58 -90.97 -47.82
C PRO A 614 -23.31 -92.32 -47.70
N GLU A 615 -22.90 -93.13 -46.73
CA GLU A 615 -23.63 -94.36 -46.35
C GLU A 615 -24.85 -94.04 -45.43
N PRO A 616 -25.96 -94.81 -45.45
CA PRO A 616 -27.25 -94.37 -44.88
C PRO A 616 -27.33 -94.17 -43.36
N GLN A 617 -26.34 -94.62 -42.60
CA GLN A 617 -26.21 -94.42 -41.16
C GLN A 617 -25.04 -93.50 -40.79
N PHE A 618 -24.32 -92.97 -41.79
CA PHE A 618 -23.26 -92.02 -41.58
C PHE A 618 -23.85 -90.63 -41.25
N VAL A 619 -23.45 -90.09 -40.10
CA VAL A 619 -23.74 -88.73 -39.63
C VAL A 619 -22.49 -88.19 -38.94
N GLY A 620 -22.18 -86.92 -39.20
CA GLY A 620 -20.89 -86.30 -38.90
C GLY A 620 -20.07 -85.99 -40.15
N LYS A 621 -18.83 -85.57 -39.92
CA LYS A 621 -17.92 -85.04 -40.95
C LYS A 621 -17.02 -86.14 -41.50
N ALA A 622 -17.01 -86.30 -42.82
CA ALA A 622 -16.19 -87.29 -43.52
C ALA A 622 -14.73 -86.85 -43.64
N THR A 623 -13.83 -87.79 -43.91
CA THR A 623 -12.38 -87.61 -44.01
C THR A 623 -12.03 -86.69 -45.18
N PRO A 624 -11.38 -85.53 -44.95
CA PRO A 624 -11.04 -84.57 -46.01
C PRO A 624 -10.16 -85.17 -47.12
N VAL A 625 -10.48 -84.85 -48.37
CA VAL A 625 -9.69 -85.25 -49.55
C VAL A 625 -9.02 -84.03 -50.18
N LYS A 626 -7.72 -84.13 -50.48
CA LYS A 626 -6.96 -83.05 -51.12
C LYS A 626 -7.27 -82.93 -52.62
N VAL A 627 -7.22 -81.72 -53.14
CA VAL A 627 -7.49 -81.36 -54.54
C VAL A 627 -6.42 -80.36 -55.04
N GLU A 628 -5.95 -80.47 -56.28
CA GLU A 628 -4.87 -79.62 -56.83
C GLU A 628 -5.20 -79.00 -58.21
N ARG A 629 -4.74 -77.76 -58.43
CA ARG A 629 -4.66 -77.04 -59.74
C ARG A 629 -3.35 -76.22 -59.83
N VAL A 630 -3.11 -75.54 -60.95
CA VAL A 630 -1.93 -74.67 -61.21
C VAL A 630 -2.33 -73.29 -61.75
N ASP A 631 -1.45 -72.29 -61.62
CA ASP A 631 -1.59 -70.97 -62.26
C ASP A 631 -0.90 -70.88 -63.63
N THR A 632 -1.14 -69.77 -64.35
CA THR A 632 -0.57 -69.48 -65.67
C THR A 632 0.96 -69.30 -65.68
N ASN A 633 1.61 -69.18 -64.53
CA ASN A 633 3.08 -69.21 -64.38
C ASN A 633 3.60 -70.60 -63.97
N GLY A 634 2.72 -71.60 -63.81
CA GLY A 634 3.05 -72.97 -63.42
C GLY A 634 3.09 -73.22 -61.91
N THR A 635 2.67 -72.27 -61.08
CA THR A 635 2.70 -72.41 -59.61
C THR A 635 1.54 -73.30 -59.15
N PRO A 636 1.77 -74.36 -58.35
CA PRO A 636 0.69 -75.23 -57.89
C PRO A 636 -0.08 -74.65 -56.68
N ALA A 637 -1.39 -74.86 -56.68
CA ALA A 637 -2.29 -74.61 -55.56
C ALA A 637 -2.97 -75.91 -55.13
N GLN A 638 -2.92 -76.24 -53.83
CA GLN A 638 -3.65 -77.36 -53.23
C GLN A 638 -4.73 -76.86 -52.27
N THR A 639 -5.80 -77.64 -52.13
CA THR A 639 -6.84 -77.44 -51.12
C THR A 639 -7.48 -78.76 -50.70
N THR A 640 -8.58 -78.72 -49.94
CA THR A 640 -9.34 -79.91 -49.52
C THR A 640 -10.85 -79.76 -49.73
N TYR A 641 -11.52 -80.84 -50.08
CA TYR A 641 -12.98 -80.98 -50.03
C TYR A 641 -13.38 -81.82 -48.81
N THR A 642 -14.35 -81.36 -48.01
CA THR A 642 -14.83 -82.07 -46.81
C THR A 642 -16.35 -82.05 -46.67
N PRO A 643 -17.06 -83.19 -46.81
CA PRO A 643 -18.50 -83.31 -46.59
C PRO A 643 -18.86 -83.46 -45.11
N ASN A 644 -20.02 -82.93 -44.73
CA ASN A 644 -20.63 -83.11 -43.41
C ASN A 644 -22.08 -83.59 -43.56
N VAL A 645 -22.48 -84.59 -42.79
CA VAL A 645 -23.80 -85.22 -42.87
C VAL A 645 -24.58 -84.99 -41.59
N THR A 646 -25.69 -84.27 -41.67
CA THR A 646 -26.43 -83.78 -40.50
C THR A 646 -27.60 -84.70 -40.12
N ALA A 647 -27.77 -84.91 -38.81
CA ALA A 647 -28.89 -85.65 -38.24
C ALA A 647 -30.17 -84.79 -38.18
N VAL A 648 -31.33 -85.41 -38.36
CA VAL A 648 -32.65 -84.74 -38.25
C VAL A 648 -33.28 -85.02 -36.88
N THR A 649 -33.77 -83.98 -36.21
CA THR A 649 -34.27 -84.05 -34.81
C THR A 649 -35.52 -83.16 -34.62
N PRO A 650 -36.62 -83.67 -34.04
CA PRO A 650 -37.83 -82.88 -33.79
C PRO A 650 -37.65 -81.87 -32.65
N VAL A 651 -38.38 -80.75 -32.72
CA VAL A 651 -38.20 -79.59 -31.84
C VAL A 651 -39.48 -79.27 -31.07
N GLY A 652 -39.35 -79.11 -29.75
CA GLY A 652 -40.40 -78.67 -28.85
C GLY A 652 -40.18 -77.21 -28.44
N THR A 653 -41.24 -76.40 -28.48
CA THR A 653 -41.22 -74.99 -28.09
C THR A 653 -41.90 -74.82 -26.74
N PRO A 654 -41.16 -74.40 -25.68
CA PRO A 654 -41.73 -74.12 -24.37
C PRO A 654 -42.83 -73.05 -24.38
N ALA A 655 -43.63 -73.03 -23.32
CA ALA A 655 -44.62 -71.99 -23.06
C ALA A 655 -44.46 -71.42 -21.64
N THR A 656 -44.88 -70.17 -21.44
CA THR A 656 -44.86 -69.51 -20.14
C THR A 656 -46.16 -68.76 -19.88
N SER A 657 -46.36 -68.31 -18.64
CA SER A 657 -47.43 -67.40 -18.26
C SER A 657 -46.99 -66.55 -17.07
N GLU A 658 -47.64 -65.41 -16.86
CA GLU A 658 -47.35 -64.50 -15.75
C GLU A 658 -48.67 -63.92 -15.20
N GLY A 659 -48.75 -63.70 -13.90
CA GLY A 659 -49.96 -63.20 -13.25
C GLY A 659 -49.79 -62.95 -11.74
N PRO A 660 -50.72 -62.22 -11.09
CA PRO A 660 -50.59 -61.82 -9.69
C PRO A 660 -50.81 -62.97 -8.70
N GLN A 661 -50.26 -62.81 -7.50
CA GLN A 661 -50.34 -63.75 -6.38
C GLN A 661 -51.77 -64.22 -6.07
N GLY A 662 -51.98 -65.53 -6.16
CA GLY A 662 -53.26 -66.21 -5.91
C GLY A 662 -54.15 -66.48 -7.13
N GLN A 663 -53.77 -66.03 -8.34
CA GLN A 663 -54.61 -66.21 -9.55
C GLN A 663 -54.15 -67.37 -10.46
N PRO A 664 -55.06 -68.19 -11.03
CA PRO A 664 -54.73 -69.24 -12.00
C PRO A 664 -54.20 -68.72 -13.34
N GLN A 665 -53.32 -69.49 -13.98
CA GLN A 665 -52.61 -69.13 -15.22
C GLN A 665 -52.61 -70.30 -16.23
N LYS A 666 -52.41 -70.03 -17.54
CA LYS A 666 -52.48 -71.04 -18.61
C LYS A 666 -51.48 -70.79 -19.74
N GLY A 667 -50.97 -71.86 -20.36
CA GLY A 667 -50.13 -71.82 -21.56
C GLY A 667 -50.12 -73.16 -22.31
N THR A 668 -49.58 -73.20 -23.54
CA THR A 668 -49.63 -74.37 -24.43
C THR A 668 -48.29 -74.54 -25.15
N PRO A 669 -47.43 -75.50 -24.77
CA PRO A 669 -46.23 -75.83 -25.53
C PRO A 669 -46.59 -76.41 -26.92
N THR A 670 -45.71 -76.22 -27.90
CA THR A 670 -45.94 -76.65 -29.31
C THR A 670 -44.76 -77.47 -29.85
N PHE A 671 -44.95 -78.21 -30.93
CA PHE A 671 -43.97 -79.19 -31.43
C PHE A 671 -43.92 -79.21 -32.96
N LYS A 672 -42.74 -79.44 -33.55
CA LYS A 672 -42.51 -79.52 -34.99
C LYS A 672 -41.49 -80.63 -35.31
N GLY A 673 -41.66 -81.30 -36.45
CA GLY A 673 -40.69 -82.29 -36.94
C GLY A 673 -39.37 -81.61 -37.38
N GLY A 674 -38.27 -82.36 -37.33
CA GLY A 674 -36.94 -81.85 -37.68
C GLY A 674 -36.80 -81.48 -39.15
N ASP A 675 -37.47 -82.24 -40.02
CA ASP A 675 -37.55 -82.03 -41.46
C ASP A 675 -39.02 -82.14 -41.92
N PRO A 676 -39.48 -81.41 -42.96
CA PRO A 676 -40.84 -81.55 -43.49
C PRO A 676 -41.22 -82.97 -43.94
N LEU A 677 -40.25 -83.80 -44.32
CA LEU A 677 -40.42 -85.21 -44.69
C LEU A 677 -40.54 -86.12 -43.44
N VAL A 678 -40.13 -85.64 -42.26
CA VAL A 678 -40.19 -86.35 -40.96
C VAL A 678 -40.96 -85.51 -39.91
N PRO A 679 -42.30 -85.38 -40.04
CA PRO A 679 -43.13 -84.64 -39.09
C PRO A 679 -43.40 -85.38 -37.76
N ILE A 680 -43.90 -84.64 -36.77
CA ILE A 680 -44.49 -85.14 -35.51
C ILE A 680 -45.62 -86.15 -35.80
N ASP A 681 -45.81 -87.16 -34.93
CA ASP A 681 -47.02 -87.98 -34.96
C ASP A 681 -48.14 -87.38 -34.10
N ASP A 682 -49.25 -87.01 -34.74
CA ASP A 682 -50.48 -86.49 -34.12
C ASP A 682 -51.43 -87.57 -33.61
N LYS A 683 -51.11 -88.85 -33.79
CA LYS A 683 -51.84 -89.97 -33.17
C LYS A 683 -51.45 -90.20 -31.71
N VAL A 684 -50.32 -89.64 -31.26
CA VAL A 684 -49.80 -89.78 -29.89
C VAL A 684 -50.11 -88.50 -29.09
N ALA A 685 -51.04 -88.60 -28.14
CA ALA A 685 -51.48 -87.48 -27.31
C ALA A 685 -50.38 -86.99 -26.35
N PRO A 686 -50.33 -85.68 -26.03
CA PRO A 686 -49.37 -85.13 -25.06
C PRO A 686 -49.64 -85.62 -23.62
N LYS A 687 -48.56 -85.76 -22.85
CA LYS A 687 -48.58 -86.05 -21.41
C LYS A 687 -47.65 -85.11 -20.65
N LEU A 688 -47.98 -84.78 -19.40
CA LEU A 688 -47.02 -84.16 -18.48
C LEU A 688 -46.05 -85.22 -17.98
N LEU A 689 -44.79 -84.83 -17.74
CA LEU A 689 -43.87 -85.62 -16.93
C LEU A 689 -43.94 -85.13 -15.48
N ASP A 690 -44.25 -86.02 -14.54
CA ASP A 690 -44.21 -85.73 -13.10
C ASP A 690 -42.75 -85.40 -12.68
N PRO A 691 -42.44 -84.16 -12.22
CA PRO A 691 -41.09 -83.78 -11.84
C PRO A 691 -40.48 -84.60 -10.71
N LYS A 692 -41.27 -85.36 -9.94
CA LYS A 692 -40.81 -86.20 -8.84
C LYS A 692 -40.55 -87.65 -9.24
N THR A 693 -41.26 -88.19 -10.24
CA THR A 693 -41.20 -89.63 -10.59
C THR A 693 -40.87 -89.92 -12.05
N GLY A 694 -40.85 -88.92 -12.93
CA GLY A 694 -40.61 -89.08 -14.37
C GLY A 694 -41.75 -89.76 -15.14
N ASN A 695 -42.85 -90.12 -14.47
CA ASN A 695 -44.00 -90.79 -15.09
C ASN A 695 -44.86 -89.83 -15.91
N GLU A 696 -45.49 -90.38 -16.95
CA GLU A 696 -46.43 -89.66 -17.83
C GLU A 696 -47.82 -89.56 -17.18
N VAL A 697 -48.27 -88.34 -16.89
CA VAL A 697 -49.50 -88.03 -16.14
C VAL A 697 -50.28 -86.86 -16.75
N ASP A 698 -51.56 -86.72 -16.36
CA ASP A 698 -52.44 -85.63 -16.82
C ASP A 698 -52.56 -84.46 -15.80
N LYS A 699 -52.17 -84.71 -14.55
CA LYS A 699 -52.21 -83.76 -13.42
C LYS A 699 -51.07 -84.01 -12.45
N VAL A 700 -50.43 -82.95 -11.96
CA VAL A 700 -49.41 -83.01 -10.89
C VAL A 700 -49.47 -81.77 -10.00
N THR A 701 -49.27 -81.94 -8.69
CA THR A 701 -49.15 -80.82 -7.73
C THR A 701 -47.70 -80.72 -7.27
N VAL A 702 -47.12 -79.53 -7.36
CA VAL A 702 -45.78 -79.20 -6.88
C VAL A 702 -45.92 -78.50 -5.52
N PRO A 703 -45.54 -79.14 -4.39
CA PRO A 703 -45.78 -78.60 -3.05
C PRO A 703 -45.07 -77.27 -2.81
N GLY A 704 -45.79 -76.29 -2.26
CA GLY A 704 -45.28 -74.94 -2.01
C GLY A 704 -45.25 -74.04 -3.26
N GLU A 705 -45.80 -74.51 -4.39
CA GLU A 705 -45.91 -73.74 -5.63
C GLU A 705 -47.35 -73.72 -6.14
N GLY A 706 -47.94 -74.89 -6.41
CA GLY A 706 -49.28 -75.01 -6.99
C GLY A 706 -49.53 -76.28 -7.79
N THR A 707 -50.68 -76.34 -8.46
CA THR A 707 -51.15 -77.52 -9.21
C THR A 707 -51.20 -77.28 -10.71
N TYR A 708 -50.66 -78.23 -11.48
CA TYR A 708 -50.65 -78.29 -12.94
C TYR A 708 -51.62 -79.34 -13.48
N THR A 709 -52.28 -79.05 -14.60
CA THR A 709 -53.14 -79.98 -15.36
C THR A 709 -52.98 -79.75 -16.86
N VAL A 710 -52.98 -80.80 -17.69
CA VAL A 710 -52.94 -80.68 -19.17
C VAL A 710 -54.23 -81.22 -19.81
N ASP A 711 -54.63 -80.65 -20.94
CA ASP A 711 -55.72 -81.17 -21.78
C ASP A 711 -55.19 -81.95 -23.02
N PRO A 712 -56.03 -82.73 -23.73
CA PRO A 712 -55.60 -83.50 -24.90
C PRO A 712 -55.03 -82.67 -26.06
N ASN A 713 -55.22 -81.34 -26.06
CA ASN A 713 -54.67 -80.41 -27.05
C ASN A 713 -53.29 -79.86 -26.61
N GLY A 714 -52.76 -80.30 -25.48
CA GLY A 714 -51.48 -79.87 -24.92
C GLY A 714 -51.53 -78.58 -24.08
N LYS A 715 -52.73 -78.06 -23.76
CA LYS A 715 -52.87 -76.83 -22.97
C LYS A 715 -52.74 -77.13 -21.49
N VAL A 716 -51.77 -76.50 -20.85
CA VAL A 716 -51.48 -76.63 -19.42
C VAL A 716 -52.11 -75.47 -18.65
N THR A 717 -52.74 -75.78 -17.52
CA THR A 717 -53.25 -74.81 -16.53
C THR A 717 -52.48 -74.99 -15.23
N PHE A 718 -52.05 -73.88 -14.61
CA PHE A 718 -51.42 -73.83 -13.29
C PHE A 718 -52.28 -73.00 -12.33
N THR A 719 -52.43 -73.45 -11.09
CA THR A 719 -53.06 -72.68 -10.01
C THR A 719 -52.10 -72.58 -8.83
N PRO A 720 -51.62 -71.38 -8.46
CA PRO A 720 -50.64 -71.21 -7.41
C PRO A 720 -51.25 -71.32 -6.00
N GLU A 721 -50.41 -71.65 -5.03
CA GLU A 721 -50.76 -71.51 -3.60
C GLU A 721 -50.81 -70.02 -3.20
N PRO A 722 -51.68 -69.58 -2.25
CA PRO A 722 -51.91 -68.15 -1.99
C PRO A 722 -50.70 -67.34 -1.51
N GLN A 723 -49.67 -67.99 -0.96
CA GLN A 723 -48.41 -67.36 -0.53
C GLN A 723 -47.26 -67.53 -1.55
N PHE A 724 -47.48 -68.31 -2.62
CA PHE A 724 -46.45 -68.56 -3.61
C PHE A 724 -46.23 -67.33 -4.50
N LYS A 725 -44.96 -66.97 -4.70
CA LYS A 725 -44.50 -65.83 -5.49
C LYS A 725 -43.10 -66.11 -6.04
N GLY A 726 -42.81 -65.58 -7.22
CA GLY A 726 -41.65 -65.91 -8.04
C GLY A 726 -41.98 -66.88 -9.17
N ASP A 727 -40.94 -67.37 -9.84
CA ASP A 727 -41.03 -68.31 -10.95
C ASP A 727 -41.28 -69.74 -10.44
N ALA A 728 -42.33 -70.40 -10.90
CA ALA A 728 -42.59 -71.80 -10.56
C ALA A 728 -41.68 -72.73 -11.39
N LYS A 729 -41.33 -73.90 -10.83
CA LYS A 729 -40.39 -74.83 -11.45
C LYS A 729 -40.85 -75.34 -12.82
N GLY A 730 -42.16 -75.31 -13.09
CA GLY A 730 -42.76 -75.76 -14.34
C GLY A 730 -42.82 -77.28 -14.49
N VAL A 731 -43.46 -77.74 -15.57
CA VAL A 731 -43.63 -79.16 -15.92
C VAL A 731 -43.31 -79.37 -17.39
N GLU A 732 -42.78 -80.55 -17.75
CA GLU A 732 -42.52 -80.89 -19.16
C GLU A 732 -43.69 -81.61 -19.80
N VAL A 733 -43.88 -81.40 -21.11
CA VAL A 733 -44.87 -82.04 -21.97
C VAL A 733 -44.14 -82.81 -23.06
N LYS A 734 -44.54 -84.06 -23.36
CA LYS A 734 -43.82 -84.98 -24.27
C LYS A 734 -44.59 -85.32 -25.56
N ARG A 735 -43.88 -85.46 -26.68
CA ARG A 735 -44.35 -85.92 -28.02
C ARG A 735 -43.26 -86.74 -28.75
N VAL A 736 -43.54 -87.25 -29.95
CA VAL A 736 -42.63 -88.05 -30.81
C VAL A 736 -42.80 -87.71 -32.30
N ASP A 737 -41.82 -88.05 -33.15
CA ASP A 737 -41.91 -87.97 -34.61
C ASP A 737 -42.04 -89.33 -35.32
N LYS A 738 -42.20 -89.30 -36.65
CA LYS A 738 -42.38 -90.50 -37.49
C LYS A 738 -41.15 -91.39 -37.62
N ASN A 739 -39.94 -90.92 -37.31
CA ASN A 739 -38.75 -91.77 -37.21
C ASN A 739 -38.59 -92.37 -35.81
N GLY A 740 -39.49 -92.06 -34.87
CA GLY A 740 -39.47 -92.51 -33.49
C GLY A 740 -38.63 -91.63 -32.56
N THR A 741 -38.15 -90.48 -33.03
CA THR A 741 -37.36 -89.55 -32.20
C THR A 741 -38.28 -88.81 -31.23
N THR A 742 -37.94 -88.82 -29.95
CA THR A 742 -38.75 -88.22 -28.87
C THR A 742 -38.41 -86.75 -28.65
N VAL A 743 -39.37 -85.97 -28.18
CA VAL A 743 -39.18 -84.54 -27.88
C VAL A 743 -40.02 -84.09 -26.68
N THR A 744 -39.48 -83.20 -25.85
CA THR A 744 -40.22 -82.54 -24.76
C THR A 744 -40.23 -81.01 -24.93
N ALA A 745 -41.20 -80.36 -24.30
CA ALA A 745 -41.31 -78.90 -24.22
C ALA A 745 -41.89 -78.50 -22.86
N LYS A 746 -41.32 -77.49 -22.22
CA LYS A 746 -41.65 -77.11 -20.84
C LYS A 746 -42.75 -76.05 -20.76
N TYR A 747 -43.61 -76.13 -19.75
CA TYR A 747 -44.49 -75.04 -19.33
C TYR A 747 -44.04 -74.48 -17.98
N SER A 748 -43.71 -73.19 -17.93
CA SER A 748 -43.22 -72.49 -16.73
C SER A 748 -44.02 -71.20 -16.43
N PRO A 749 -44.88 -71.20 -15.39
CA PRO A 749 -45.64 -70.02 -14.96
C PRO A 749 -44.90 -69.19 -13.90
N LYS A 750 -45.17 -67.89 -13.85
CA LYS A 750 -44.57 -66.91 -12.92
C LYS A 750 -45.63 -66.18 -12.11
N VAL A 751 -45.44 -66.05 -10.81
CA VAL A 751 -46.41 -65.45 -9.88
C VAL A 751 -45.85 -64.18 -9.27
N ASN A 752 -46.43 -63.03 -9.63
CA ASN A 752 -45.96 -61.73 -9.18
C ASN A 752 -46.50 -61.38 -7.80
N ALA A 753 -45.59 -61.00 -6.90
CA ALA A 753 -45.92 -60.55 -5.56
C ALA A 753 -46.75 -59.26 -5.61
N VAL A 754 -47.76 -59.18 -4.74
CA VAL A 754 -48.57 -57.97 -4.54
C VAL A 754 -48.17 -57.35 -3.20
N THR A 755 -48.21 -56.01 -3.08
CA THR A 755 -47.83 -55.33 -1.83
C THR A 755 -48.75 -54.13 -1.58
N PRO A 756 -49.56 -54.13 -0.50
CA PRO A 756 -50.42 -53.01 -0.15
C PRO A 756 -49.64 -51.80 0.37
N VAL A 757 -50.22 -50.60 0.22
CA VAL A 757 -49.57 -49.31 0.53
C VAL A 757 -50.41 -48.51 1.55
N GLY A 758 -49.73 -47.94 2.54
CA GLY A 758 -50.33 -47.11 3.59
C GLY A 758 -49.85 -45.66 3.50
N THR A 759 -50.73 -44.71 3.84
CA THR A 759 -50.46 -43.26 3.77
C THR A 759 -50.55 -42.64 5.17
N PRO A 760 -49.49 -41.97 5.67
CA PRO A 760 -49.47 -41.35 6.99
C PRO A 760 -50.30 -40.06 7.05
N VAL A 761 -50.59 -39.57 8.26
CA VAL A 761 -51.35 -38.34 8.50
C VAL A 761 -50.96 -37.68 9.83
N THR A 762 -51.15 -36.38 9.97
CA THR A 762 -50.80 -35.62 11.18
C THR A 762 -51.99 -34.86 11.77
N SER A 763 -51.81 -34.29 12.96
CA SER A 763 -52.79 -33.40 13.62
C SER A 763 -52.10 -32.30 14.42
N GLU A 764 -52.81 -31.21 14.69
CA GLU A 764 -52.37 -30.12 15.56
C GLU A 764 -53.51 -29.65 16.49
N GLY A 765 -53.19 -29.12 17.67
CA GLY A 765 -54.17 -28.60 18.62
C GLY A 765 -53.57 -28.17 19.97
N PRO A 766 -54.34 -27.50 20.85
CA PRO A 766 -53.83 -26.93 22.09
C PRO A 766 -53.57 -27.95 23.20
N GLN A 767 -52.67 -27.57 24.12
CA GLN A 767 -52.26 -28.32 25.30
C GLN A 767 -53.44 -28.82 26.14
N GLY A 768 -53.48 -30.14 26.37
CA GLY A 768 -54.54 -30.83 27.12
C GLY A 768 -55.76 -31.27 26.30
N GLN A 769 -55.90 -30.90 25.02
CA GLN A 769 -57.05 -31.32 24.19
C GLN A 769 -56.76 -32.56 23.31
N PRO A 770 -57.68 -33.55 23.22
CA PRO A 770 -57.51 -34.71 22.34
C PRO A 770 -57.61 -34.37 20.84
N GLN A 771 -56.63 -34.84 20.06
CA GLN A 771 -56.52 -34.69 18.61
C GLN A 771 -56.84 -35.99 17.87
N LYS A 772 -57.22 -35.93 16.58
CA LYS A 772 -57.61 -37.14 15.81
C LYS A 772 -57.17 -37.10 14.35
N GLY A 773 -56.78 -38.24 13.79
CA GLY A 773 -56.44 -38.45 12.38
C GLY A 773 -56.75 -39.87 11.91
N THR A 774 -56.74 -40.15 10.61
CA THR A 774 -57.08 -41.46 10.04
C THR A 774 -56.13 -41.81 8.89
N PRO A 775 -55.11 -42.65 9.12
CA PRO A 775 -54.26 -43.17 8.04
C PRO A 775 -55.07 -43.99 7.04
N THR A 776 -54.70 -43.97 5.77
CA THR A 776 -55.44 -44.64 4.69
C THR A 776 -54.59 -45.72 4.00
N PHE A 777 -55.24 -46.76 3.49
CA PHE A 777 -54.59 -47.97 2.97
C PHE A 777 -55.20 -48.39 1.63
N LYS A 778 -54.38 -48.95 0.73
CA LYS A 778 -54.80 -49.44 -0.59
C LYS A 778 -54.14 -50.79 -0.89
N GLY A 779 -54.90 -51.71 -1.51
CA GLY A 779 -54.36 -52.98 -2.02
C GLY A 779 -53.35 -52.75 -3.15
N GLY A 780 -52.35 -53.63 -3.25
CA GLY A 780 -51.27 -53.49 -4.24
C GLY A 780 -51.71 -53.75 -5.68
N ASP A 781 -52.79 -54.50 -5.87
CA ASP A 781 -53.42 -54.80 -7.16
C ASP A 781 -54.95 -54.65 -7.02
N PRO A 782 -55.69 -54.14 -8.04
CA PRO A 782 -57.15 -54.02 -7.97
C PRO A 782 -57.91 -55.32 -7.66
N LEU A 783 -57.34 -56.49 -8.00
CA LEU A 783 -57.90 -57.82 -7.72
C LEU A 783 -57.51 -58.35 -6.32
N VAL A 784 -56.54 -57.73 -5.65
CA VAL A 784 -56.05 -58.10 -4.31
C VAL A 784 -56.13 -56.88 -3.38
N THR A 785 -57.36 -56.61 -2.92
CA THR A 785 -57.66 -55.47 -2.05
C THR A 785 -57.22 -55.71 -0.59
N ILE A 786 -57.20 -54.63 0.20
CA ILE A 786 -57.24 -54.71 1.68
C ILE A 786 -58.36 -55.66 2.12
N ASP A 787 -58.18 -56.41 3.22
CA ASP A 787 -59.28 -57.18 3.82
C ASP A 787 -60.00 -56.35 4.88
N ASP A 788 -61.12 -55.77 4.48
CA ASP A 788 -61.98 -54.93 5.34
C ASP A 788 -62.56 -55.70 6.55
N LYS A 789 -62.47 -57.04 6.56
CA LYS A 789 -62.84 -57.88 7.71
C LYS A 789 -61.82 -57.84 8.85
N VAL A 790 -60.57 -57.44 8.59
CA VAL A 790 -59.50 -57.40 9.59
C VAL A 790 -59.36 -55.97 10.12
N ALA A 791 -59.77 -55.78 11.37
CA ALA A 791 -59.69 -54.51 12.09
C ALA A 791 -58.24 -53.98 12.18
N PRO A 792 -58.03 -52.65 12.22
CA PRO A 792 -56.70 -52.08 12.36
C PRO A 792 -56.20 -52.23 13.79
N LYS A 793 -54.88 -52.20 13.96
CA LYS A 793 -54.21 -52.14 15.26
C LYS A 793 -53.15 -51.04 15.26
N LEU A 794 -52.94 -50.40 16.41
CA LEU A 794 -51.72 -49.64 16.65
C LEU A 794 -50.56 -50.61 16.85
N VAL A 795 -49.37 -50.26 16.37
CA VAL A 795 -48.12 -50.90 16.76
C VAL A 795 -47.57 -50.11 17.95
N ASP A 796 -47.41 -50.76 19.11
CA ASP A 796 -46.78 -50.16 20.28
C ASP A 796 -45.30 -49.85 19.97
N PRO A 797 -44.86 -48.57 19.95
CA PRO A 797 -43.49 -48.21 19.60
C PRO A 797 -42.44 -48.68 20.62
N LYS A 798 -42.84 -49.17 21.79
CA LYS A 798 -41.93 -49.75 22.80
C LYS A 798 -41.78 -51.27 22.67
N THR A 799 -42.82 -51.99 22.26
CA THR A 799 -42.81 -53.47 22.27
C THR A 799 -43.04 -54.13 20.91
N GLY A 800 -43.44 -53.37 19.89
CA GLY A 800 -43.80 -53.89 18.56
C GLY A 800 -45.13 -54.65 18.50
N ASN A 801 -45.86 -54.76 19.62
CA ASN A 801 -47.12 -55.51 19.68
C ASN A 801 -48.28 -54.74 19.05
N GLU A 802 -49.23 -55.50 18.51
CA GLU A 802 -50.48 -54.97 17.94
C GLU A 802 -51.55 -54.76 19.01
N VAL A 803 -51.95 -53.51 19.24
CA VAL A 803 -52.83 -53.09 20.35
C VAL A 803 -53.86 -52.04 19.89
N ASP A 804 -55.00 -51.94 20.57
CA ASP A 804 -56.01 -50.90 20.27
C ASP A 804 -55.71 -49.55 20.97
N LYS A 805 -54.80 -49.57 21.96
CA LYS A 805 -54.42 -48.42 22.79
C LYS A 805 -52.95 -48.53 23.20
N VAL A 806 -52.21 -47.42 23.14
CA VAL A 806 -50.85 -47.32 23.71
C VAL A 806 -50.61 -45.94 24.30
N THR A 807 -49.93 -45.88 25.45
CA THR A 807 -49.52 -44.62 26.10
C THR A 807 -48.01 -44.44 25.92
N VAL A 808 -47.61 -43.32 25.33
CA VAL A 808 -46.21 -42.92 25.15
C VAL A 808 -45.83 -42.00 26.32
N PRO A 809 -44.93 -42.43 27.24
CA PRO A 809 -44.69 -41.70 28.49
C PRO A 809 -44.17 -40.28 28.27
N GLY A 810 -44.83 -39.28 28.86
CA GLY A 810 -44.46 -37.87 28.77
C GLY A 810 -44.96 -37.16 27.51
N GLU A 811 -45.70 -37.87 26.64
CA GLU A 811 -46.36 -37.30 25.46
C GLU A 811 -47.88 -37.40 25.58
N GLY A 812 -48.40 -38.61 25.82
CA GLY A 812 -49.84 -38.84 25.88
C GLY A 812 -50.25 -40.23 25.42
N THR A 813 -51.55 -40.40 25.20
CA THR A 813 -52.19 -41.70 24.94
C THR A 813 -52.88 -41.75 23.58
N TYR A 814 -52.51 -42.74 22.78
CA TYR A 814 -53.07 -43.06 21.48
C TYR A 814 -54.10 -44.20 21.58
N THR A 815 -55.20 -44.11 20.83
CA THR A 815 -56.20 -45.17 20.63
C THR A 815 -56.63 -45.23 19.17
N VAL A 816 -56.98 -46.41 18.64
CA VAL A 816 -57.54 -46.55 17.27
C VAL A 816 -58.93 -47.18 17.32
N ASP A 817 -59.84 -46.72 16.44
CA ASP A 817 -61.15 -47.35 16.25
C ASP A 817 -61.14 -48.40 15.12
N PRO A 818 -62.18 -49.26 14.98
CA PRO A 818 -62.23 -50.27 13.91
C PRO A 818 -62.20 -49.71 12.47
N ASN A 819 -62.48 -48.42 12.29
CA ASN A 819 -62.42 -47.74 11.00
C ASN A 819 -60.98 -47.31 10.65
N GLY A 820 -60.08 -47.23 11.65
CA GLY A 820 -58.69 -46.78 11.51
C GLY A 820 -58.45 -45.35 11.99
N LYS A 821 -59.43 -44.73 12.66
CA LYS A 821 -59.28 -43.38 13.21
C LYS A 821 -58.51 -43.43 14.52
N VAL A 822 -57.32 -42.84 14.51
CA VAL A 822 -56.49 -42.66 15.69
C VAL A 822 -56.94 -41.41 16.45
N THR A 823 -57.01 -41.50 17.76
CA THR A 823 -57.16 -40.37 18.70
C THR A 823 -55.92 -40.32 19.58
N PHE A 824 -55.33 -39.14 19.77
CA PHE A 824 -54.26 -38.89 20.72
C PHE A 824 -54.72 -37.87 21.76
N THR A 825 -54.66 -38.24 23.03
CA THR A 825 -54.85 -37.31 24.16
C THR A 825 -53.49 -36.99 24.75
N PRO A 826 -53.00 -35.73 24.69
CA PRO A 826 -51.71 -35.36 25.27
C PRO A 826 -51.72 -35.40 26.79
N ASP A 827 -50.57 -35.67 27.40
CA ASP A 827 -50.35 -35.47 28.83
C ASP A 827 -50.45 -33.95 29.16
N PRO A 828 -50.96 -33.51 30.33
CA PRO A 828 -51.29 -32.09 30.58
C PRO A 828 -50.12 -31.09 30.47
N LYS A 829 -48.87 -31.56 30.52
CA LYS A 829 -47.66 -30.74 30.36
C LYS A 829 -46.95 -30.95 29.02
N PHE A 830 -47.46 -31.83 28.16
CA PHE A 830 -46.84 -32.10 26.87
C PHE A 830 -47.16 -30.98 25.86
N THR A 831 -46.13 -30.49 25.19
CA THR A 831 -46.18 -29.49 24.12
C THR A 831 -45.09 -29.82 23.09
N GLY A 832 -45.28 -29.39 21.83
CA GLY A 832 -44.47 -29.80 20.69
C GLY A 832 -45.02 -31.03 19.93
N GLU A 833 -44.23 -31.53 18.98
CA GLU A 833 -44.59 -32.70 18.15
C GLU A 833 -44.36 -34.01 18.92
N GLY A 834 -45.39 -34.85 18.99
CA GLY A 834 -45.30 -36.20 19.58
C GLY A 834 -44.63 -37.17 18.62
N LYS A 835 -44.02 -38.24 19.13
CA LYS A 835 -43.29 -39.23 18.30
C LYS A 835 -44.19 -39.97 17.32
N GLY A 836 -45.50 -40.01 17.55
CA GLY A 836 -46.49 -40.69 16.72
C GLY A 836 -46.46 -42.22 16.85
N VAL A 837 -47.46 -42.87 16.26
CA VAL A 837 -47.65 -44.34 16.28
C VAL A 837 -48.00 -44.87 14.90
N GLU A 838 -47.65 -46.12 14.61
CA GLU A 838 -48.07 -46.78 13.37
C GLU A 838 -49.41 -47.51 13.53
N VAL A 839 -50.23 -47.48 12.49
CA VAL A 839 -51.46 -48.26 12.34
C VAL A 839 -51.22 -49.35 11.31
N LYS A 840 -51.59 -50.60 11.62
CA LYS A 840 -51.39 -51.78 10.77
C LYS A 840 -52.71 -52.31 10.19
N ARG A 841 -52.65 -52.82 8.96
CA ARG A 841 -53.72 -53.54 8.21
C ARG A 841 -53.10 -54.73 7.45
N VAL A 842 -53.93 -55.58 6.84
CA VAL A 842 -53.54 -56.65 5.90
C VAL A 842 -54.40 -56.64 4.63
N ASP A 843 -53.89 -57.21 3.53
CA ASP A 843 -54.69 -57.53 2.34
C ASP A 843 -55.37 -58.91 2.43
N LYS A 844 -56.20 -59.24 1.43
CA LYS A 844 -56.91 -60.53 1.33
C LYS A 844 -56.00 -61.75 1.14
N ASN A 845 -54.73 -61.55 0.80
CA ASN A 845 -53.69 -62.58 0.80
C ASN A 845 -52.92 -62.61 2.13
N GLY A 846 -53.26 -61.78 3.11
CA GLY A 846 -52.61 -61.67 4.42
C GLY A 846 -51.37 -60.78 4.45
N THR A 847 -51.04 -60.05 3.37
CA THR A 847 -49.84 -59.21 3.30
C THR A 847 -50.01 -57.99 4.20
N PRO A 848 -49.12 -57.74 5.19
CA PRO A 848 -49.25 -56.62 6.11
C PRO A 848 -48.79 -55.28 5.51
N VAL A 849 -49.37 -54.19 5.99
CA VAL A 849 -48.99 -52.81 5.69
C VAL A 849 -49.18 -51.92 6.92
N THR A 850 -48.31 -50.92 7.11
CA THR A 850 -48.45 -49.90 8.17
C THR A 850 -48.51 -48.48 7.61
N ALA A 851 -49.03 -47.55 8.42
CA ALA A 851 -49.04 -46.11 8.14
C ALA A 851 -49.01 -45.31 9.47
N LYS A 852 -48.22 -44.23 9.53
CA LYS A 852 -47.98 -43.48 10.77
C LYS A 852 -48.98 -42.34 11.01
N TYR A 853 -49.34 -42.13 12.27
CA TYR A 853 -50.06 -40.95 12.76
C TYR A 853 -49.18 -40.14 13.74
N THR A 854 -49.02 -38.83 13.51
CA THR A 854 -48.15 -37.95 14.32
C THR A 854 -48.89 -36.66 14.76
N PRO A 855 -49.06 -36.41 16.08
CA PRO A 855 -49.75 -35.22 16.59
C PRO A 855 -48.78 -34.10 17.02
N SER A 856 -49.24 -32.86 17.08
CA SER A 856 -48.45 -31.69 17.55
C SER A 856 -49.27 -30.79 18.48
N VAL A 857 -48.68 -30.33 19.58
CA VAL A 857 -49.41 -29.74 20.72
C VAL A 857 -48.91 -28.33 21.04
N THR A 858 -49.77 -27.32 20.89
CA THR A 858 -49.41 -25.91 21.14
C THR A 858 -49.62 -25.52 22.62
N PRO A 859 -48.65 -24.83 23.27
CA PRO A 859 -48.79 -24.40 24.66
C PRO A 859 -49.97 -23.44 24.92
N VAL A 860 -50.49 -23.43 26.15
CA VAL A 860 -51.41 -22.39 26.64
C VAL A 860 -50.79 -21.63 27.82
N THR A 861 -51.13 -20.35 28.00
CA THR A 861 -50.51 -19.51 29.05
C THR A 861 -51.52 -18.55 29.70
N PRO A 862 -51.70 -18.59 31.03
CA PRO A 862 -52.59 -17.69 31.76
C PRO A 862 -52.04 -16.25 31.87
N VAL A 863 -52.93 -15.28 32.02
CA VAL A 863 -52.63 -13.83 32.04
C VAL A 863 -53.15 -13.17 33.33
N GLY A 864 -52.34 -12.31 33.93
CA GLY A 864 -52.64 -11.55 35.14
C GLY A 864 -52.70 -10.05 34.86
N THR A 865 -53.60 -9.34 35.54
CA THR A 865 -53.81 -7.89 35.37
C THR A 865 -53.54 -7.17 36.69
N PRO A 866 -52.62 -6.17 36.72
CA PRO A 866 -52.31 -5.41 37.92
C PRO A 866 -53.44 -4.45 38.32
N VAL A 867 -53.37 -3.92 39.54
CA VAL A 867 -54.33 -2.96 40.11
C VAL A 867 -53.61 -1.95 41.00
N THR A 868 -54.18 -0.76 41.16
CA THR A 868 -53.61 0.34 41.96
C THR A 868 -54.62 0.89 42.98
N SER A 869 -54.16 1.31 44.15
CA SER A 869 -54.98 1.99 45.17
C SER A 869 -54.48 3.42 45.43
N THR A 870 -55.30 4.26 46.08
CA THR A 870 -54.87 5.59 46.55
C THR A 870 -55.60 5.97 47.84
N GLY A 871 -54.90 6.62 48.78
CA GLY A 871 -55.42 7.02 50.09
C GLY A 871 -54.46 7.97 50.83
N VAL A 872 -54.86 8.45 52.01
CA VAL A 872 -54.11 9.45 52.78
C VAL A 872 -53.01 8.86 53.67
N GLN A 873 -52.00 9.67 53.98
CA GLN A 873 -50.86 9.34 54.82
C GLN A 873 -51.23 8.69 56.16
N GLY A 874 -50.73 7.46 56.38
CA GLY A 874 -50.95 6.68 57.60
C GLY A 874 -52.22 5.81 57.63
N GLN A 875 -53.04 5.77 56.56
CA GLN A 875 -54.25 4.94 56.49
C GLN A 875 -54.07 3.72 55.56
N PRO A 876 -54.61 2.53 55.91
CA PRO A 876 -54.58 1.35 55.05
C PRO A 876 -55.33 1.54 53.72
N GLN A 877 -54.92 0.79 52.70
CA GLN A 877 -55.51 0.76 51.35
C GLN A 877 -55.63 -0.69 50.87
N GLU A 878 -56.60 -0.99 50.00
CA GLU A 878 -56.88 -2.37 49.57
C GLU A 878 -57.11 -2.48 48.06
N GLY A 879 -56.88 -3.68 47.49
CA GLY A 879 -57.24 -3.99 46.11
C GLY A 879 -56.84 -5.39 45.64
N THR A 880 -57.59 -5.93 44.68
CA THR A 880 -57.49 -7.32 44.23
C THR A 880 -56.99 -7.44 42.78
N PRO A 881 -55.76 -7.94 42.52
CA PRO A 881 -55.31 -8.25 41.16
C PRO A 881 -56.09 -9.42 40.54
N THR A 882 -56.36 -9.36 39.23
CA THR A 882 -57.22 -10.34 38.54
C THR A 882 -56.46 -11.24 37.57
N PHE A 883 -56.95 -12.47 37.37
CA PHE A 883 -56.27 -13.53 36.61
C PHE A 883 -57.23 -14.27 35.69
N LYS A 884 -56.76 -14.66 34.50
CA LYS A 884 -57.54 -15.40 33.49
C LYS A 884 -56.73 -16.55 32.89
N GLY A 885 -57.36 -17.71 32.72
CA GLY A 885 -56.76 -18.86 32.02
C GLY A 885 -56.47 -18.57 30.55
N GLY A 886 -55.43 -19.18 29.99
CA GLY A 886 -55.05 -18.98 28.58
C GLY A 886 -56.06 -19.54 27.58
N ASP A 887 -56.76 -20.62 27.97
CA ASP A 887 -57.88 -21.23 27.26
C ASP A 887 -59.06 -21.37 28.24
N PRO A 888 -60.33 -21.15 27.84
CA PRO A 888 -61.49 -21.34 28.72
C PRO A 888 -61.62 -22.74 29.35
N LEU A 889 -61.06 -23.78 28.73
CA LEU A 889 -61.02 -25.16 29.24
C LEU A 889 -59.84 -25.40 30.21
N VAL A 890 -58.87 -24.49 30.26
CA VAL A 890 -57.75 -24.48 31.23
C VAL A 890 -57.83 -23.20 32.08
N PRO A 891 -58.84 -23.08 32.96
CA PRO A 891 -59.01 -21.91 33.84
C PRO A 891 -57.93 -21.86 34.94
N ILE A 892 -57.82 -20.70 35.58
CA ILE A 892 -57.11 -20.52 36.86
C ILE A 892 -57.65 -21.54 37.87
N ASP A 893 -56.75 -22.22 38.61
CA ASP A 893 -57.19 -23.21 39.60
C ASP A 893 -57.66 -22.54 40.88
N SER A 894 -58.97 -22.46 41.05
CA SER A 894 -59.63 -21.88 42.22
C SER A 894 -59.45 -22.70 43.50
N THR A 895 -58.83 -23.88 43.46
CA THR A 895 -58.50 -24.67 44.66
C THR A 895 -57.16 -24.28 45.29
N ILE A 896 -56.33 -23.51 44.58
CA ILE A 896 -55.03 -23.06 45.05
C ILE A 896 -55.10 -21.57 45.39
N ALA A 897 -54.97 -21.26 46.68
CA ALA A 897 -55.01 -19.90 47.21
C ALA A 897 -53.83 -19.05 46.69
N PRO A 898 -54.01 -17.73 46.49
CA PRO A 898 -52.95 -16.84 46.04
C PRO A 898 -51.89 -16.61 47.12
N LYS A 899 -50.75 -16.09 46.66
CA LYS A 899 -49.59 -15.74 47.48
C LYS A 899 -49.00 -14.41 47.05
N LEU A 900 -48.51 -13.63 48.01
CA LEU A 900 -47.55 -12.57 47.73
C LEU A 900 -46.20 -13.22 47.38
N VAL A 901 -45.47 -12.65 46.43
CA VAL A 901 -44.06 -12.97 46.20
C VAL A 901 -43.25 -11.88 46.88
N ASP A 902 -42.51 -12.23 47.93
CA ASP A 902 -41.63 -11.27 48.63
C ASP A 902 -40.53 -10.78 47.66
N PRO A 903 -40.36 -9.45 47.47
CA PRO A 903 -39.42 -8.93 46.47
C PRO A 903 -37.94 -9.05 46.90
N ASN A 904 -37.67 -9.40 48.16
CA ASN A 904 -36.33 -9.56 48.71
C ASN A 904 -35.86 -11.02 48.66
N THR A 905 -36.77 -11.99 48.89
CA THR A 905 -36.44 -13.43 48.94
C THR A 905 -36.98 -14.24 47.75
N GLY A 906 -38.02 -13.75 47.07
CA GLY A 906 -38.76 -14.49 46.05
C GLY A 906 -39.73 -15.54 46.60
N GLU A 907 -39.91 -15.63 47.92
CA GLU A 907 -40.77 -16.65 48.55
C GLU A 907 -42.27 -16.33 48.48
N GLU A 908 -43.09 -17.38 48.47
CA GLU A 908 -44.56 -17.31 48.38
C GLU A 908 -45.24 -17.21 49.76
N VAL A 909 -45.44 -15.99 50.22
CA VAL A 909 -45.89 -15.65 51.58
C VAL A 909 -47.28 -14.99 51.63
N ASN A 910 -47.83 -14.83 52.83
CA ASN A 910 -49.12 -14.12 53.03
C ASN A 910 -48.94 -12.66 53.51
N LYS A 911 -47.73 -12.28 53.93
CA LYS A 911 -47.40 -10.97 54.49
C LYS A 911 -45.98 -10.58 54.10
N VAL A 912 -45.77 -9.34 53.70
CA VAL A 912 -44.47 -8.73 53.35
C VAL A 912 -44.39 -7.36 54.00
N VAL A 913 -43.24 -7.01 54.58
CA VAL A 913 -42.97 -5.67 55.12
C VAL A 913 -41.89 -5.03 54.28
N ILE A 914 -42.14 -3.83 53.75
CA ILE A 914 -41.20 -3.05 52.95
C ILE A 914 -40.76 -1.84 53.81
N PRO A 915 -39.54 -1.85 54.39
CA PRO A 915 -39.11 -0.83 55.34
C PRO A 915 -39.14 0.59 54.76
N GLY A 916 -39.84 1.51 55.42
CA GLY A 916 -39.97 2.90 55.01
C GLY A 916 -41.11 3.15 54.00
N GLU A 917 -41.81 2.11 53.57
CA GLU A 917 -43.05 2.22 52.79
C GLU A 917 -44.26 1.75 53.60
N GLY A 918 -44.20 0.53 54.15
CA GLY A 918 -45.31 -0.06 54.89
C GLY A 918 -45.40 -1.59 54.78
N THR A 919 -46.55 -2.13 55.13
CA THR A 919 -46.82 -3.57 55.23
C THR A 919 -47.91 -4.03 54.26
N TYR A 920 -47.62 -5.04 53.45
CA TYR A 920 -48.57 -5.73 52.57
C TYR A 920 -49.05 -7.06 53.19
N THR A 921 -50.33 -7.38 53.07
CA THR A 921 -50.93 -8.68 53.40
C THR A 921 -51.90 -9.12 52.32
N ILE A 922 -52.03 -10.43 52.07
CA ILE A 922 -53.02 -10.98 51.15
C ILE A 922 -53.96 -11.98 51.85
N ASP A 923 -55.24 -11.93 51.47
CA ASP A 923 -56.27 -12.86 51.91
C ASP A 923 -56.38 -14.10 50.98
N PRO A 924 -57.15 -15.14 51.36
CA PRO A 924 -57.34 -16.34 50.52
C PRO A 924 -58.10 -16.09 49.20
N ASN A 925 -58.85 -15.00 49.06
CA ASN A 925 -59.55 -14.65 47.83
C ASN A 925 -58.61 -13.97 46.81
N GLY A 926 -57.65 -13.18 47.30
CA GLY A 926 -56.62 -12.47 46.54
C GLY A 926 -56.60 -10.95 46.74
N GLU A 927 -57.32 -10.45 47.74
CA GLU A 927 -57.32 -9.04 48.12
C GLU A 927 -56.02 -8.71 48.86
N VAL A 928 -55.34 -7.65 48.41
CA VAL A 928 -54.09 -7.17 49.01
C VAL A 928 -54.38 -5.89 49.79
N THR A 929 -54.16 -5.95 51.11
CA THR A 929 -54.14 -4.77 52.00
C THR A 929 -52.72 -4.23 52.10
N PHE A 930 -52.54 -2.92 51.99
CA PHE A 930 -51.29 -2.21 52.31
C PHE A 930 -51.53 -1.15 53.37
N THR A 931 -50.80 -1.24 54.49
CA THR A 931 -50.77 -0.21 55.54
C THR A 931 -49.46 0.57 55.43
N PRO A 932 -49.47 1.86 55.07
CA PRO A 932 -48.26 2.65 54.94
C PRO A 932 -47.62 2.99 56.30
N ASP A 933 -46.29 3.15 56.30
CA ASP A 933 -45.58 3.75 57.43
C ASP A 933 -46.00 5.23 57.59
N PRO A 934 -46.12 5.79 58.81
CA PRO A 934 -46.73 7.12 59.02
C PRO A 934 -46.05 8.31 58.32
N LYS A 935 -44.83 8.15 57.82
CA LYS A 935 -44.07 9.16 57.05
C LYS A 935 -44.03 8.86 55.55
N PHE A 936 -44.55 7.71 55.11
CA PHE A 936 -44.53 7.33 53.70
C PHE A 936 -45.60 8.10 52.92
N THR A 937 -45.19 8.69 51.80
CA THR A 937 -46.05 9.42 50.85
C THR A 937 -45.50 9.20 49.43
N GLY A 938 -46.37 9.25 48.43
CA GLY A 938 -46.08 8.87 47.04
C GLY A 938 -46.48 7.42 46.72
N GLU A 939 -46.07 6.95 45.54
CA GLU A 939 -46.36 5.61 45.04
C GLU A 939 -45.41 4.58 45.68
N GLY A 940 -45.98 3.56 46.33
CA GLY A 940 -45.23 2.44 46.90
C GLY A 940 -44.73 1.50 45.81
N LYS A 941 -43.63 0.80 46.04
CA LYS A 941 -43.02 -0.11 45.03
C LYS A 941 -43.98 -1.20 44.56
N GLY A 942 -44.99 -1.55 45.35
CA GLY A 942 -46.03 -2.51 45.01
C GLY A 942 -45.54 -3.97 45.06
N ILE A 943 -46.48 -4.90 45.26
CA ILE A 943 -46.22 -6.32 45.52
C ILE A 943 -46.79 -7.21 44.42
N LEU A 944 -46.10 -8.31 44.10
CA LEU A 944 -46.60 -9.31 43.15
C LEU A 944 -47.47 -10.36 43.85
N VAL A 945 -48.62 -10.65 43.25
CA VAL A 945 -49.51 -11.76 43.60
C VAL A 945 -49.36 -12.87 42.57
N LYS A 946 -49.28 -14.13 43.01
CA LYS A 946 -49.14 -15.32 42.16
C LYS A 946 -50.38 -16.21 42.18
N ARG A 947 -50.71 -16.82 41.04
CA ARG A 947 -51.72 -17.87 40.83
C ARG A 947 -51.18 -18.94 39.85
N VAL A 948 -51.91 -20.05 39.71
CA VAL A 948 -51.67 -21.11 38.71
C VAL A 948 -52.95 -21.47 37.96
N ASP A 949 -52.84 -22.00 36.74
CA ASP A 949 -53.94 -22.68 36.05
C ASP A 949 -54.03 -24.18 36.38
N LYS A 950 -55.08 -24.84 35.89
CA LYS A 950 -55.30 -26.29 36.11
C LYS A 950 -54.27 -27.22 35.46
N ASN A 951 -53.42 -26.73 34.56
CA ASN A 951 -52.27 -27.49 34.05
C ASN A 951 -51.00 -27.25 34.91
N GLY A 952 -51.07 -26.31 35.86
CA GLY A 952 -49.98 -25.91 36.75
C GLY A 952 -49.12 -24.77 36.21
N THR A 953 -49.56 -24.06 35.17
CA THR A 953 -48.82 -22.91 34.59
C THR A 953 -48.99 -21.70 35.51
N THR A 954 -47.88 -21.11 35.95
CA THR A 954 -47.87 -19.97 36.89
C THR A 954 -48.09 -18.64 36.20
N VAL A 955 -48.79 -17.73 36.87
CA VAL A 955 -49.00 -16.33 36.44
C VAL A 955 -48.89 -15.39 37.63
N THR A 956 -48.42 -14.17 37.40
CA THR A 956 -48.32 -13.10 38.40
C THR A 956 -49.01 -11.80 37.94
N ALA A 957 -49.42 -10.98 38.90
CA ALA A 957 -49.98 -9.65 38.71
C ALA A 957 -49.58 -8.74 39.89
N LYS A 958 -49.52 -7.41 39.71
CA LYS A 958 -49.00 -6.48 40.73
C LYS A 958 -50.10 -5.64 41.38
N PHE A 959 -50.03 -5.46 42.70
CA PHE A 959 -50.80 -4.45 43.44
C PHE A 959 -49.87 -3.27 43.78
N ILE A 960 -50.29 -2.02 43.52
CA ILE A 960 -49.46 -0.81 43.71
C ILE A 960 -50.25 0.28 44.47
N PRO A 961 -49.87 0.63 45.71
CA PRO A 961 -50.55 1.67 46.49
C PRO A 961 -49.95 3.06 46.28
N ASN A 962 -50.73 4.12 46.47
CA ASN A 962 -50.26 5.51 46.38
C ASN A 962 -50.79 6.34 47.57
N VAL A 963 -49.91 7.08 48.24
CA VAL A 963 -50.19 7.68 49.55
C VAL A 963 -50.06 9.20 49.50
N THR A 964 -51.17 9.93 49.65
CA THR A 964 -51.18 11.40 49.57
C THR A 964 -50.81 12.04 50.90
N ALA A 965 -49.86 12.98 50.86
CA ALA A 965 -49.36 13.71 52.02
C ALA A 965 -50.40 14.66 52.64
N VAL A 966 -50.28 14.92 53.95
CA VAL A 966 -51.06 15.92 54.69
C VAL A 966 -50.12 17.01 55.20
N THR A 967 -50.57 18.27 55.30
CA THR A 967 -49.72 19.38 55.80
C THR A 967 -50.53 20.44 56.55
N PRO A 968 -50.16 20.78 57.80
CA PRO A 968 -50.83 21.83 58.59
C PRO A 968 -50.41 23.25 58.15
N LYS A 969 -51.18 24.26 58.55
CA LYS A 969 -51.01 25.67 58.15
C LYS A 969 -50.99 26.61 59.36
N GLY A 970 -50.20 27.70 59.28
CA GLY A 970 -50.15 28.77 60.28
C GLY A 970 -50.56 30.14 59.72
N THR A 971 -51.02 31.03 60.58
CA THR A 971 -51.50 32.39 60.25
C THR A 971 -50.72 33.47 61.03
N PRO A 972 -50.06 34.45 60.37
CA PRO A 972 -49.29 35.52 61.01
C PRO A 972 -50.08 36.52 61.89
N ALA A 973 -49.35 37.31 62.69
CA ALA A 973 -49.85 38.43 63.51
C ALA A 973 -48.91 39.66 63.44
N THR A 974 -49.40 40.85 63.81
CA THR A 974 -48.63 42.11 63.75
C THR A 974 -49.05 43.11 64.84
N SER A 975 -48.20 44.13 65.12
CA SER A 975 -48.45 45.20 66.09
C SER A 975 -47.75 46.51 65.73
N GLU A 976 -48.13 47.64 66.35
CA GLU A 976 -47.54 48.97 66.14
C GLU A 976 -47.61 49.84 67.42
N GLY A 977 -46.60 50.69 67.66
CA GLY A 977 -46.53 51.57 68.85
C GLY A 977 -45.39 52.61 68.80
N PRO A 978 -45.28 53.51 69.80
CA PRO A 978 -44.27 54.56 69.83
C PRO A 978 -42.88 54.08 70.31
N GLN A 979 -41.84 54.83 69.95
CA GLN A 979 -40.44 54.59 70.35
C GLN A 979 -40.26 54.48 71.87
N GLY A 980 -40.04 53.25 72.35
CA GLY A 980 -39.73 52.91 73.74
C GLY A 980 -40.74 51.99 74.44
N GLU A 981 -41.90 51.70 73.84
CA GLU A 981 -42.98 50.93 74.47
C GLU A 981 -43.13 49.49 73.92
N VAL A 982 -43.61 48.57 74.77
CA VAL A 982 -43.73 47.13 74.46
C VAL A 982 -45.00 46.77 73.68
N GLN A 983 -44.98 45.68 72.88
CA GLN A 983 -46.04 45.31 71.93
C GLN A 983 -46.23 43.78 71.83
N ASN A 984 -47.49 43.30 71.81
CA ASN A 984 -47.82 41.86 71.82
C ASN A 984 -48.64 41.38 70.60
N GLY A 985 -48.57 40.09 70.27
CA GLY A 985 -49.46 39.42 69.31
C GLY A 985 -49.27 37.90 69.19
N THR A 986 -50.32 37.19 68.75
CA THR A 986 -50.43 35.71 68.86
C THR A 986 -50.78 35.06 67.51
N PRO A 987 -49.86 34.33 66.86
CA PRO A 987 -50.15 33.53 65.66
C PRO A 987 -50.96 32.25 65.94
N THR A 988 -51.71 31.76 64.94
CA THR A 988 -52.63 30.59 65.06
C THR A 988 -52.38 29.51 64.01
N PHE A 989 -52.88 28.29 64.22
CA PHE A 989 -52.58 27.10 63.39
C PHE A 989 -53.78 26.16 63.18
N GLU A 990 -53.86 25.53 62.01
CA GLU A 990 -54.92 24.57 61.60
C GLU A 990 -54.30 23.30 60.96
N SER A 991 -54.98 22.14 61.09
CA SER A 991 -54.55 20.86 60.54
C SER A 991 -54.92 20.65 59.07
N GLY A 992 -54.07 19.95 58.32
CA GLY A 992 -54.27 19.72 56.88
C GLY A 992 -55.40 18.74 56.52
N ASP A 993 -55.69 17.77 57.39
CA ASP A 993 -56.79 16.80 57.22
C ASP A 993 -57.39 16.48 58.61
N PRO A 994 -58.73 16.36 58.77
CA PRO A 994 -59.35 15.99 60.05
C PRO A 994 -58.88 14.67 60.66
N LEU A 995 -58.36 13.74 59.86
CA LEU A 995 -57.79 12.46 60.30
C LEU A 995 -56.36 12.62 60.86
N VAL A 996 -55.69 13.75 60.62
CA VAL A 996 -54.33 14.08 61.09
C VAL A 996 -54.31 15.48 61.75
N PRO A 997 -54.85 15.62 62.97
CA PRO A 997 -54.97 16.91 63.66
C PRO A 997 -53.63 17.45 64.22
N ILE A 998 -53.59 18.75 64.54
CA ILE A 998 -52.49 19.42 65.25
C ILE A 998 -52.20 18.72 66.58
N ASP A 999 -50.93 18.47 66.90
CA ASP A 999 -50.55 17.91 68.19
C ASP A 999 -50.37 19.01 69.24
N ASN A 1000 -51.48 19.32 69.91
CA ASN A 1000 -51.53 20.30 71.00
C ASN A 1000 -50.78 19.87 72.27
N THR A 1001 -50.19 18.66 72.33
CA THR A 1001 -49.33 18.26 73.46
C THR A 1001 -47.91 18.84 73.38
N ILE A 1002 -47.51 19.36 72.21
CA ILE A 1002 -46.19 19.97 71.97
C ILE A 1002 -46.33 21.50 71.95
N ALA A 1003 -45.67 22.18 72.90
CA ALA A 1003 -45.68 23.63 73.07
C ALA A 1003 -45.07 24.38 71.87
N PRO A 1004 -45.45 25.65 71.61
CA PRO A 1004 -44.90 26.44 70.53
C PRO A 1004 -43.50 26.96 70.88
N LYS A 1005 -42.71 27.29 69.86
CA LYS A 1005 -41.39 27.94 69.99
C LYS A 1005 -41.26 29.09 69.02
N LEU A 1006 -40.49 30.12 69.40
CA LEU A 1006 -39.93 31.06 68.43
C LEU A 1006 -38.84 30.35 67.64
N VAL A 1007 -38.68 30.70 66.37
CA VAL A 1007 -37.47 30.41 65.60
C VAL A 1007 -36.61 31.67 65.61
N ASP A 1008 -35.40 31.59 66.17
CA ASP A 1008 -34.44 32.69 66.17
C ASP A 1008 -34.05 33.03 64.70
N PRO A 1009 -34.27 34.26 64.21
CA PRO A 1009 -33.99 34.62 62.82
C PRO A 1009 -32.49 34.68 62.47
N ASN A 1010 -31.58 34.54 63.45
CA ASN A 1010 -30.14 34.53 63.25
C ASN A 1010 -29.55 33.11 63.26
N THR A 1011 -30.01 32.23 64.17
CA THR A 1011 -29.49 30.86 64.31
C THR A 1011 -30.40 29.79 63.69
N GLY A 1012 -31.70 30.07 63.52
CA GLY A 1012 -32.71 29.08 63.15
C GLY A 1012 -33.14 28.14 64.28
N GLU A 1013 -32.66 28.35 65.50
CA GLU A 1013 -32.96 27.48 66.65
C GLU A 1013 -34.34 27.78 67.28
N GLU A 1014 -34.95 26.75 67.87
CA GLU A 1014 -36.27 26.83 68.51
C GLU A 1014 -36.16 27.26 69.98
N VAL A 1015 -36.44 28.53 70.24
CA VAL A 1015 -36.20 29.22 71.52
C VAL A 1015 -37.47 29.85 72.09
N ASP A 1016 -37.46 30.17 73.39
CA ASP A 1016 -38.56 30.92 74.05
C ASP A 1016 -38.32 32.44 74.05
N LYS A 1017 -37.10 32.88 73.76
CA LYS A 1017 -36.65 34.28 73.77
C LYS A 1017 -35.53 34.50 72.76
N VAL A 1018 -35.61 35.61 72.01
CA VAL A 1018 -34.54 36.08 71.11
C VAL A 1018 -34.38 37.59 71.19
N VAL A 1019 -33.14 38.08 71.14
CA VAL A 1019 -32.82 39.51 70.99
C VAL A 1019 -32.42 39.74 69.54
N VAL A 1020 -33.10 40.66 68.84
CA VAL A 1020 -32.74 41.08 67.47
C VAL A 1020 -31.95 42.39 67.58
N PRO A 1021 -30.62 42.39 67.36
CA PRO A 1021 -29.76 43.52 67.70
C PRO A 1021 -30.13 44.81 66.97
N GLY A 1022 -30.37 45.90 67.70
CA GLY A 1022 -30.74 47.20 67.16
C GLY A 1022 -32.23 47.34 66.84
N GLU A 1023 -33.04 46.32 67.08
CA GLU A 1023 -34.51 46.36 67.01
C GLU A 1023 -35.16 46.23 68.38
N GLY A 1024 -34.79 45.18 69.13
CA GLY A 1024 -35.42 44.86 70.41
C GLY A 1024 -35.41 43.37 70.75
N THR A 1025 -36.19 42.99 71.76
CA THR A 1025 -36.26 41.64 72.31
C THR A 1025 -37.65 41.02 72.14
N TYR A 1026 -37.72 39.79 71.65
CA TYR A 1026 -38.93 38.99 71.52
C TYR A 1026 -38.96 37.85 72.55
N THR A 1027 -40.14 37.53 73.09
CA THR A 1027 -40.39 36.37 73.98
C THR A 1027 -41.74 35.75 73.67
N ILE A 1028 -41.86 34.42 73.67
CA ILE A 1028 -43.15 33.71 73.54
C ILE A 1028 -43.56 33.01 74.84
N ASP A 1029 -44.86 32.84 75.04
CA ASP A 1029 -45.41 32.00 76.11
C ASP A 1029 -45.85 30.60 75.61
N PRO A 1030 -46.15 29.64 76.50
CA PRO A 1030 -46.57 28.29 76.11
C PRO A 1030 -47.91 28.21 75.36
N ASN A 1031 -48.73 29.27 75.38
CA ASN A 1031 -49.98 29.34 74.63
C ASN A 1031 -49.71 29.76 73.17
N GLY A 1032 -48.79 30.71 72.96
CA GLY A 1032 -48.29 31.17 71.67
C GLY A 1032 -48.22 32.70 71.53
N GLU A 1033 -48.46 33.47 72.59
CA GLU A 1033 -48.41 34.94 72.54
C GLU A 1033 -46.96 35.44 72.54
N VAL A 1034 -46.63 36.31 71.59
CA VAL A 1034 -45.29 36.89 71.43
C VAL A 1034 -45.29 38.35 71.87
N THR A 1035 -44.47 38.67 72.88
CA THR A 1035 -44.17 40.02 73.35
C THR A 1035 -42.90 40.53 72.68
N PHE A 1036 -42.88 41.81 72.30
CA PHE A 1036 -41.71 42.54 71.78
C PHE A 1036 -41.42 43.81 72.60
N THR A 1037 -40.17 43.99 72.99
CA THR A 1037 -39.66 45.19 73.68
C THR A 1037 -38.62 45.87 72.79
N PRO A 1038 -38.90 47.06 72.21
CA PRO A 1038 -38.00 47.72 71.29
C PRO A 1038 -36.76 48.31 71.97
N ASP A 1039 -35.63 48.33 71.25
CA ASP A 1039 -34.43 49.07 71.65
C ASP A 1039 -34.73 50.58 71.69
N PRO A 1040 -34.21 51.37 72.65
CA PRO A 1040 -34.61 52.77 72.83
C PRO A 1040 -34.36 53.73 71.65
N LYS A 1041 -33.56 53.30 70.66
CA LYS A 1041 -33.26 54.04 69.43
C LYS A 1041 -33.92 53.45 68.18
N PHE A 1042 -34.63 52.32 68.30
CA PHE A 1042 -35.25 51.66 67.16
C PHE A 1042 -36.55 52.35 66.76
N THR A 1043 -36.69 52.60 65.46
CA THR A 1043 -37.90 53.14 64.84
C THR A 1043 -38.01 52.60 63.41
N GLY A 1044 -39.16 52.04 63.05
CA GLY A 1044 -39.41 51.29 61.82
C GLY A 1044 -40.23 50.02 62.09
N GLU A 1045 -40.58 49.28 61.03
CA GLU A 1045 -41.07 47.90 61.16
C GLU A 1045 -39.90 46.99 61.55
N GLY A 1046 -40.04 46.24 62.64
CA GLY A 1046 -39.07 45.23 63.06
C GLY A 1046 -39.11 44.02 62.14
N LYS A 1047 -38.01 43.29 61.99
CA LYS A 1047 -37.93 42.10 61.12
C LYS A 1047 -38.93 41.02 61.50
N GLY A 1048 -39.35 40.96 62.77
CA GLY A 1048 -40.28 39.95 63.28
C GLY A 1048 -39.66 38.56 63.43
N VAL A 1049 -40.41 37.67 64.07
CA VAL A 1049 -39.98 36.30 64.43
C VAL A 1049 -41.01 35.26 63.99
N LEU A 1050 -40.58 34.04 63.71
CA LEU A 1050 -41.49 32.93 63.39
C LEU A 1050 -41.85 32.14 64.65
N VAL A 1051 -43.07 31.60 64.69
CA VAL A 1051 -43.60 30.66 65.68
C VAL A 1051 -43.84 29.31 65.00
N LYS A 1052 -43.58 28.18 65.67
CA LYS A 1052 -43.72 26.82 65.12
C LYS A 1052 -44.66 25.91 65.94
N ARG A 1053 -45.38 25.01 65.26
CA ARG A 1053 -46.18 23.87 65.80
C ARG A 1053 -46.05 22.64 64.89
N VAL A 1054 -46.58 21.47 65.31
CA VAL A 1054 -46.61 20.22 64.52
C VAL A 1054 -47.97 19.51 64.57
N ASP A 1055 -48.24 18.59 63.63
CA ASP A 1055 -49.36 17.65 63.65
C ASP A 1055 -49.00 16.27 64.24
N LYS A 1056 -50.01 15.38 64.36
CA LYS A 1056 -49.83 14.02 64.90
C LYS A 1056 -48.97 13.07 64.04
N ASN A 1057 -48.71 13.38 62.77
CA ASN A 1057 -47.73 12.65 61.96
C ASN A 1057 -46.31 13.27 62.08
N GLY A 1058 -46.18 14.39 62.80
CA GLY A 1058 -44.94 15.13 63.02
C GLY A 1058 -44.68 16.23 61.98
N THR A 1059 -45.64 16.56 61.13
CA THR A 1059 -45.50 17.59 60.08
C THR A 1059 -45.56 18.98 60.69
N ALA A 1060 -44.62 19.86 60.36
CA ALA A 1060 -44.52 21.19 60.98
C ALA A 1060 -45.27 22.29 60.22
N ALA A 1061 -45.81 23.26 60.95
CA ALA A 1061 -46.32 24.54 60.44
C ALA A 1061 -45.64 25.71 61.15
N THR A 1062 -45.47 26.84 60.45
CA THR A 1062 -44.90 28.09 60.99
C THR A 1062 -45.75 29.32 60.64
N ALA A 1063 -45.69 30.35 61.47
CA ALA A 1063 -46.39 31.63 61.29
C ALA A 1063 -45.57 32.78 61.89
N LYS A 1064 -45.65 34.00 61.33
CA LYS A 1064 -44.79 35.14 61.72
C LYS A 1064 -45.48 36.14 62.65
N TYR A 1065 -44.75 36.73 63.59
CA TYR A 1065 -45.15 37.93 64.33
C TYR A 1065 -44.23 39.12 63.97
N THR A 1066 -44.80 40.29 63.63
CA THR A 1066 -44.03 41.47 63.17
C THR A 1066 -44.51 42.78 63.82
N PRO A 1067 -43.69 43.48 64.63
CA PRO A 1067 -44.04 44.72 65.33
C PRO A 1067 -43.49 45.99 64.64
N THR A 1068 -44.05 47.18 64.93
CA THR A 1068 -43.66 48.47 64.30
C THR A 1068 -43.50 49.60 65.32
N VAL A 1069 -42.50 50.46 65.16
CA VAL A 1069 -42.08 51.45 66.17
C VAL A 1069 -41.93 52.87 65.60
N ILE A 1070 -42.62 53.87 66.15
CA ILE A 1070 -42.74 55.22 65.56
C ILE A 1070 -41.89 56.29 66.30
N ALA A 1071 -41.15 57.11 65.54
CA ALA A 1071 -40.14 58.08 66.00
C ALA A 1071 -40.66 59.45 66.54
N LYS A 1072 -39.81 60.15 67.31
CA LYS A 1072 -39.90 61.61 67.59
C LYS A 1072 -38.95 62.43 66.68
N LYS A 1073 -39.19 63.75 66.53
CA LYS A 1073 -38.76 64.56 65.37
C LYS A 1073 -38.00 65.86 65.71
N GLU A 1074 -36.85 66.12 65.05
CA GLU A 1074 -36.23 67.41 64.64
C GLU A 1074 -34.95 67.14 63.75
N THR A 1075 -34.25 68.13 63.15
CA THR A 1075 -33.43 68.03 61.87
C THR A 1075 -31.94 68.54 61.97
N PRO A 1076 -30.96 68.46 60.98
CA PRO A 1076 -31.05 68.31 59.49
C PRO A 1076 -29.99 67.41 58.71
N GLU A 1077 -28.85 67.96 58.19
CA GLU A 1077 -27.97 67.49 57.05
C GLU A 1077 -26.44 67.81 57.31
N PRO A 1078 -25.38 67.49 56.48
CA PRO A 1078 -25.14 66.48 55.38
C PRO A 1078 -23.70 65.80 55.24
N ALA A 1079 -23.57 64.80 54.33
CA ALA A 1079 -22.44 64.47 53.37
C ALA A 1079 -21.06 63.71 53.64
N LYS A 1080 -20.87 62.53 52.96
CA LYS A 1080 -19.66 61.90 52.24
C LYS A 1080 -18.29 61.57 52.97
N PRO A 1081 -17.26 60.82 52.42
CA PRO A 1081 -17.14 59.86 51.27
C PRO A 1081 -16.23 58.55 51.44
N THR A 1082 -16.23 57.63 50.42
CA THR A 1082 -15.30 56.55 49.87
C THR A 1082 -13.80 56.34 50.31
N PRO A 1083 -12.99 55.31 49.86
CA PRO A 1083 -13.14 53.85 49.48
C PRO A 1083 -11.92 52.89 49.87
N LYS A 1084 -11.82 51.63 49.32
CA LYS A 1084 -10.63 50.70 49.12
C LYS A 1084 -10.63 49.25 49.74
N ASP A 1085 -9.53 48.49 49.52
CA ASP A 1085 -9.33 47.02 49.28
C ASP A 1085 -8.30 46.36 50.28
N PRO A 1086 -7.60 45.19 50.11
CA PRO A 1086 -7.63 43.99 49.18
C PRO A 1086 -7.25 42.57 49.83
N VAL A 1087 -6.92 41.53 48.99
CA VAL A 1087 -5.96 40.37 49.17
C VAL A 1087 -6.36 38.96 49.74
N GLU A 1088 -5.63 37.93 49.22
CA GLU A 1088 -5.48 36.44 49.40
C GLU A 1088 -5.05 35.92 50.82
N PRO A 1089 -4.67 34.62 51.13
CA PRO A 1089 -4.66 33.32 50.38
C PRO A 1089 -5.00 31.95 51.13
N LYS A 1090 -5.21 30.84 50.37
CA LYS A 1090 -4.91 29.38 50.68
C LYS A 1090 -5.69 28.68 51.84
N HIS A 1091 -5.70 27.35 52.15
CA HIS A 1091 -5.31 25.99 51.62
C HIS A 1091 -6.09 24.90 52.47
N GLY A 1092 -6.15 23.56 52.26
CA GLY A 1092 -5.73 22.61 51.20
C GLY A 1092 -5.55 21.12 51.66
N LYS A 1093 -5.93 20.11 50.82
CA LYS A 1093 -5.66 18.62 50.80
C LYS A 1093 -6.44 17.56 51.67
N THR A 1094 -6.92 16.50 50.96
CA THR A 1094 -7.12 15.05 51.33
C THR A 1094 -8.14 14.66 52.46
N GLU A 1095 -8.76 13.45 52.56
CA GLU A 1095 -8.46 12.11 51.96
C GLU A 1095 -9.71 11.27 51.41
N PRO A 1096 -10.09 10.01 51.77
CA PRO A 1096 -10.29 8.92 50.77
C PRO A 1096 -11.67 8.16 50.69
N THR A 1097 -11.82 7.30 49.64
CA THR A 1097 -12.66 6.04 49.50
C THR A 1097 -14.16 6.02 49.92
N ASP A 1098 -15.10 5.34 49.26
CA ASP A 1098 -15.07 3.96 48.71
C ASP A 1098 -16.17 3.71 47.61
N ASN A 1099 -16.42 2.44 47.24
CA ASN A 1099 -17.28 1.93 46.15
C ASN A 1099 -18.81 1.99 46.39
N VAL A 1100 -19.61 1.99 45.30
CA VAL A 1100 -20.70 0.99 45.03
C VAL A 1100 -21.34 1.16 43.62
N LYS A 1101 -22.03 0.10 43.14
CA LYS A 1101 -22.80 -0.05 41.87
C LYS A 1101 -24.15 0.74 41.89
N THR A 1102 -25.10 0.74 40.93
CA THR A 1102 -25.39 -0.02 39.67
C THR A 1102 -26.46 0.75 38.84
N SER A 1103 -26.70 0.35 37.56
CA SER A 1103 -28.01 0.30 36.83
C SER A 1103 -28.91 1.54 36.63
N ASP A 1104 -29.75 1.68 35.59
CA ASP A 1104 -29.82 1.13 34.21
C ASP A 1104 -30.95 1.86 33.40
N GLU A 1105 -31.03 1.57 32.09
CA GLU A 1105 -32.28 1.39 31.29
C GLU A 1105 -33.07 2.52 30.53
N VAL A 1106 -33.81 2.05 29.51
CA VAL A 1106 -34.97 2.57 28.69
C VAL A 1106 -34.90 3.87 27.83
N LYS A 1107 -34.60 3.66 26.54
CA LYS A 1107 -35.37 3.97 25.30
C LYS A 1107 -36.52 5.04 25.20
N GLU A 1108 -36.40 5.84 24.13
CA GLU A 1108 -37.38 6.18 23.05
C GLU A 1108 -38.80 6.79 23.29
N THR A 1109 -39.16 7.74 22.41
CA THR A 1109 -40.53 8.18 22.01
C THR A 1109 -40.42 8.98 20.68
N THR A 1110 -41.40 9.12 19.76
CA THR A 1110 -42.64 8.37 19.37
C THR A 1110 -43.33 9.07 18.13
N VAL A 1111 -44.51 8.59 17.67
CA VAL A 1111 -45.64 9.32 16.97
C VAL A 1111 -45.93 9.07 15.45
N ALA A 1112 -46.96 8.23 15.17
CA ALA A 1112 -48.16 8.38 14.28
C ALA A 1112 -48.03 8.68 12.73
N ASN A 1113 -49.02 8.55 11.80
CA ASN A 1113 -50.42 8.03 11.69
C ASN A 1113 -50.85 7.98 10.17
N GLU A 1114 -51.98 7.47 9.61
CA GLU A 1114 -53.05 6.48 9.95
C GLU A 1114 -53.92 6.09 8.68
N GLN A 1115 -54.90 5.17 8.84
CA GLN A 1115 -56.20 4.92 8.12
C GLN A 1115 -56.39 4.48 6.63
N GLN A 1116 -56.81 3.20 6.50
CA GLN A 1116 -58.05 2.64 5.87
C GLN A 1116 -58.41 2.62 4.34
N SER A 1117 -58.28 1.40 3.77
CA SER A 1117 -59.31 0.65 2.96
C SER A 1117 -59.71 1.13 1.54
N LYS A 1118 -60.01 0.27 0.52
CA LYS A 1118 -60.94 -0.90 0.52
C LYS A 1118 -60.75 -1.89 -0.67
N LYS A 1119 -60.59 -3.18 -0.35
CA LYS A 1119 -61.18 -4.42 -0.96
C LYS A 1119 -61.10 -4.76 -2.48
N THR A 1120 -60.50 -5.95 -2.76
CA THR A 1120 -60.96 -7.11 -3.62
C THR A 1120 -59.96 -7.62 -4.68
N GLN A 1121 -59.90 -8.95 -4.83
CA GLN A 1121 -58.99 -9.82 -5.63
C GLN A 1121 -59.56 -10.16 -7.05
N PRO A 1122 -58.93 -10.96 -7.96
CA PRO A 1122 -57.86 -11.98 -7.73
C PRO A 1122 -56.69 -12.12 -8.77
N ALA A 1123 -55.74 -13.01 -8.38
CA ALA A 1123 -54.90 -13.92 -9.21
C ALA A 1123 -53.57 -13.47 -9.88
N ALA A 1124 -52.48 -14.13 -9.42
CA ALA A 1124 -51.20 -14.50 -10.10
C ALA A 1124 -50.25 -13.39 -10.66
N ASP A 1125 -48.92 -13.55 -10.71
CA ASP A 1125 -48.04 -14.70 -10.39
C ASP A 1125 -46.65 -14.30 -9.79
N LYS A 1126 -45.80 -15.31 -9.56
CA LYS A 1126 -44.53 -15.46 -8.82
C LYS A 1126 -43.31 -14.49 -8.94
N VAL A 1127 -42.72 -14.24 -7.76
CA VAL A 1127 -41.31 -14.47 -7.30
C VAL A 1127 -40.13 -13.57 -7.76
N GLU A 1128 -39.57 -12.87 -6.75
CA GLU A 1128 -38.15 -12.75 -6.26
C GLU A 1128 -36.93 -13.13 -7.14
N PRO A 1129 -35.74 -12.50 -6.91
CA PRO A 1129 -34.78 -13.08 -5.94
C PRO A 1129 -33.89 -12.08 -5.16
N LYS A 1130 -33.03 -12.60 -4.25
CA LYS A 1130 -31.97 -11.85 -3.52
C LYS A 1130 -30.58 -12.52 -3.57
N GLN A 1131 -29.56 -11.67 -3.64
CA GLN A 1131 -28.20 -11.78 -3.07
C GLN A 1131 -27.16 -12.83 -3.56
N HIS A 1132 -25.91 -12.44 -3.34
CA HIS A 1132 -24.62 -13.10 -3.52
C HIS A 1132 -23.65 -12.33 -2.58
N LYS A 1133 -22.55 -12.86 -2.02
CA LYS A 1133 -21.93 -14.21 -2.11
C LYS A 1133 -20.89 -14.33 -0.98
N ASP A 1134 -20.53 -15.55 -0.57
CA ASP A 1134 -19.21 -15.82 0.03
C ASP A 1134 -18.71 -17.25 -0.31
N VAL A 1135 -17.47 -17.59 0.04
CA VAL A 1135 -16.67 -18.76 -0.41
C VAL A 1135 -17.02 -20.03 0.42
N SER A 1136 -16.97 -21.31 -0.03
CA SER A 1136 -16.09 -22.01 -0.99
C SER A 1136 -16.69 -23.21 -1.78
N ASP A 1137 -15.88 -23.75 -2.70
CA ASP A 1137 -15.75 -25.16 -3.17
C ASP A 1137 -16.80 -25.90 -4.05
N ASN A 1138 -16.38 -26.05 -5.33
CA ASN A 1138 -16.24 -27.32 -6.09
C ASN A 1138 -17.36 -27.81 -7.07
N LYS A 1139 -16.88 -28.44 -8.17
CA LYS A 1139 -17.56 -29.25 -9.22
C LYS A 1139 -18.67 -28.69 -10.16
N SER A 1140 -18.21 -28.39 -11.39
CA SER A 1140 -18.69 -28.92 -12.70
C SER A 1140 -20.06 -28.55 -13.34
N LYS A 1141 -19.95 -28.03 -14.59
CA LYS A 1141 -20.86 -28.16 -15.79
C LYS A 1141 -22.30 -27.57 -15.71
N ALA A 1142 -22.93 -27.07 -16.80
CA ALA A 1142 -22.49 -26.49 -18.09
C ALA A 1142 -23.70 -25.92 -18.89
N LYS A 1143 -23.50 -24.86 -19.74
CA LYS A 1143 -24.39 -24.33 -20.81
C LYS A 1143 -25.75 -23.68 -20.38
N ALA A 1144 -26.36 -22.71 -21.10
CA ALA A 1144 -25.98 -21.94 -22.32
C ALA A 1144 -26.87 -20.69 -22.57
N LEU A 1145 -26.32 -19.63 -23.24
CA LEU A 1145 -26.88 -18.64 -24.24
C LEU A 1145 -28.28 -17.99 -24.06
N PRO A 1146 -28.58 -16.73 -24.53
CA PRO A 1146 -28.21 -16.05 -25.81
C PRO A 1146 -27.35 -14.74 -25.64
N ASN A 1147 -26.83 -14.00 -26.64
CA ASN A 1147 -27.26 -13.49 -27.99
C ASN A 1147 -28.19 -12.24 -27.90
N THR A 1148 -28.12 -11.12 -28.68
CA THR A 1148 -27.52 -10.76 -30.01
C THR A 1148 -27.20 -9.24 -30.17
N GLY A 1149 -26.34 -8.87 -31.14
CA GLY A 1149 -26.29 -7.52 -31.81
C GLY A 1149 -24.86 -7.10 -32.21
N THR A 1150 -24.54 -6.56 -33.40
CA THR A 1150 -25.34 -6.24 -34.62
C THR A 1150 -24.40 -6.14 -35.85
N GLU A 1151 -24.88 -6.47 -37.07
CA GLU A 1151 -24.44 -6.00 -38.43
C GLU A 1151 -22.94 -6.13 -38.88
N GLU A 1152 -22.55 -6.39 -40.15
CA GLU A 1152 -23.29 -6.62 -41.40
C GLU A 1152 -22.46 -7.45 -42.46
N ASN A 1153 -23.18 -8.13 -43.38
CA ASN A 1153 -22.84 -8.47 -44.78
C ASN A 1153 -21.60 -9.34 -45.24
N ASN A 1154 -21.92 -10.58 -45.66
CA ASN A 1154 -21.54 -11.28 -46.92
C ASN A 1154 -20.14 -11.93 -47.17
N THR A 1155 -20.00 -13.01 -47.97
CA THR A 1155 -20.64 -14.38 -47.96
C THR A 1155 -19.94 -15.37 -48.93
N ASN A 1156 -20.18 -16.68 -48.72
CA ASN A 1156 -20.05 -17.86 -49.63
C ASN A 1156 -18.74 -18.71 -49.66
N THR A 1157 -18.74 -20.06 -49.81
CA THR A 1157 -19.65 -21.13 -49.30
C THR A 1157 -18.96 -22.52 -49.40
N THR A 1158 -19.05 -23.39 -48.37
CA THR A 1158 -18.79 -24.88 -48.42
C THR A 1158 -17.36 -25.34 -48.83
N LEU A 1159 -16.87 -26.56 -48.55
CA LEU A 1159 -17.46 -27.88 -48.25
C LEU A 1159 -16.48 -28.71 -47.35
N PHE A 1160 -16.97 -29.74 -46.61
CA PHE A 1160 -16.29 -30.92 -45.97
C PHE A 1160 -14.73 -30.94 -45.82
N GLY A 1161 -14.09 -31.42 -44.73
CA GLY A 1161 -14.53 -32.13 -43.51
C GLY A 1161 -13.40 -33.03 -42.93
N SER A 1162 -13.62 -33.62 -41.75
CA SER A 1162 -12.89 -34.80 -41.17
C SER A 1162 -11.51 -34.67 -40.46
N LEU A 1163 -11.48 -35.18 -39.22
CA LEU A 1163 -10.44 -36.00 -38.55
C LEU A 1163 -9.11 -35.39 -38.02
N LEU A 1164 -8.87 -35.55 -36.71
CA LEU A 1164 -7.51 -35.60 -36.12
C LEU A 1164 -7.49 -36.26 -34.72
N ALA A 1165 -6.34 -36.85 -34.36
CA ALA A 1165 -5.86 -37.29 -33.04
C ALA A 1165 -6.67 -38.34 -32.23
N LEU A 1166 -6.02 -39.48 -31.93
CA LEU A 1166 -5.56 -39.79 -30.57
C LEU A 1166 -4.58 -40.98 -30.54
N PHE A 1167 -3.47 -40.84 -29.80
CA PHE A 1167 -2.56 -41.93 -29.44
C PHE A 1167 -1.85 -41.60 -28.13
N GLY A 1168 -1.57 -42.60 -27.29
CA GLY A 1168 -0.65 -42.47 -26.15
C GLY A 1168 -1.05 -43.26 -24.91
N LEU A 1169 -0.25 -44.28 -24.55
CA LEU A 1169 -0.21 -44.81 -23.18
C LEU A 1169 1.17 -45.40 -22.80
N ALA A 1170 1.89 -44.64 -21.97
CA ALA A 1170 2.74 -45.04 -20.83
C ALA A 1170 3.86 -46.14 -20.91
N ALA A 1171 5.06 -45.66 -20.53
CA ALA A 1171 6.02 -46.31 -19.60
C ALA A 1171 6.98 -47.41 -20.15
N PHE A 1172 8.20 -47.62 -19.61
CA PHE A 1172 8.54 -47.75 -18.18
C PHE A 1172 10.02 -47.44 -17.77
N SER A 1173 10.20 -46.80 -16.60
CA SER A 1173 11.33 -46.87 -15.63
C SER A 1173 12.76 -46.31 -15.85
N ARG A 1174 13.18 -45.55 -14.81
CA ARG A 1174 14.51 -45.52 -14.12
C ARG A 1174 15.71 -44.82 -14.84
N ARG A 1175 16.70 -44.24 -14.12
CA ARG A 1175 16.93 -44.09 -12.66
C ARG A 1175 17.67 -42.77 -12.33
N LYS A 1176 17.60 -42.32 -11.08
CA LYS A 1176 18.36 -41.18 -10.51
C LYS A 1176 19.79 -41.61 -10.12
N LYS A 1177 20.70 -40.65 -9.98
CA LYS A 1177 22.12 -40.79 -9.61
C LYS A 1177 22.35 -40.28 -8.17
N GLU A 1178 23.13 -41.00 -7.35
CA GLU A 1178 24.12 -40.51 -6.35
C GLU A 1178 24.58 -41.63 -5.37
N ASP A 1179 25.86 -41.97 -5.48
CA ASP A 1179 26.92 -42.17 -4.47
C ASP A 1179 26.79 -43.01 -3.16
N LYS A 1180 27.86 -43.81 -2.99
CA LYS A 1180 28.55 -44.31 -1.77
C LYS A 1180 28.12 -45.61 -1.07
N GLU A 1181 29.19 -46.34 -0.71
CA GLU A 1181 29.37 -47.62 0.04
C GLU A 1181 28.55 -48.84 -0.42
#